data_AF-A0A1V1PAH7-F1
#
_entry.id   AF-A0A1V1PAH7-F1
#
_cell.length_a   1.000
_cell.length_b   1.000
_cell.length_c   1.000
_cell.angle_alpha   90.00
_cell.angle_beta   90.00
_cell.angle_gamma   90.00
#
_symmetry.space_group_name_H-M   'P 1'
#
loop_
_entity.id
_entity.type
_entity.pdbx_description
1 polymer ?
#
loop_
_entity_poly.entity_id
_entity_poly.type
_entity_poly.pdbx_seq_one_letter_code
_entity_poly.pdbx_strand_id
1 'polypeptide(L)'
;MKRYYCTYFDRNYLIKAIALIESIARHEKNSFEIFVVCLDEFTRIMLNKLNYPFVNLIPLHEIESRDQALIEARGNRSVVEYYWTLTPTIILRILEYNPHIEALTYLDADLFFYSSPDPIWQEFGENSVMIHEHRFSPEQKQLEVYGKYNVGLLCFKKDNRAKNVLRWWREQCNEWCYARLENGRYADQLYLNQFPIQFQGVSVLQHIGAGVGPWNHIQYRFTKDRTHRVWVNDHPLVFYHFHSFTFVQPEIIVPSKYVTNPFTMDILSYCFIPYANQLLNNIRNIQTIHPDFSCGLFNEKIIDKQRMFIARKSVRQVINQANVPHQLIEIDAQWDCYATPQLRQQSSTTAYQETLPIPTGKKQTPPDLILDQAEYALQKGNTPIAIHMLMKIIQKWPDYYLAYNDLAIIHWKSDDKKQAFQYIKKAYELNPFDVKVVQNIGNILINLQETQTAQNIFSHYLERFPADLTIRDMLYRLVNPIMLNLGCGRRYHSDWINIDIKSSGSDVIAHNLFHGIPYADHSVDVVYHSHVLEHMPKQFAPVFIQECFRVLKKGGIIRVVVPDLEQIVREYIKNLEQALNDDEQAGNQYEWIMLELYDQTVRNQSGGAMLDYWKQNPMPAETYIFDRCGREAMDAVMSLRKHNVPQTPSQDLLVQAMTKPNEQILLQMAKFRISGEVHHWMYDRYSLRCLLKNVGFSDIQVCRADQSNIANFNSYFIDTDQSGKTHKPDSLFMEARKF
;
A
#
# COMPACT_ATOMS: atom_id res chain seq x y z
N MET A 1 20.83 1.19 33.66
CA MET A 1 20.15 2.34 33.02
C MET A 1 19.01 1.80 32.18
N LYS A 2 17.86 2.47 32.14
CA LYS A 2 16.73 2.02 31.32
C LYS A 2 17.02 2.29 29.84
N ARG A 3 16.75 1.33 28.97
CA ARG A 3 16.98 1.43 27.51
C ARG A 3 15.68 1.75 26.77
N TYR A 4 15.78 2.54 25.71
CA TYR A 4 14.62 2.94 24.92
C TYR A 4 14.86 2.57 23.47
N TYR A 5 13.87 1.90 22.89
CA TYR A 5 13.87 1.47 21.50
C TYR A 5 12.67 2.08 20.77
N CYS A 6 12.76 2.21 19.45
CA CYS A 6 11.60 2.49 18.62
C CYS A 6 11.61 1.69 17.32
N THR A 7 10.41 1.40 16.82
CA THR A 7 10.20 0.76 15.52
C THR A 7 8.87 1.25 14.92
N TYR A 8 8.64 0.99 13.64
CA TYR A 8 7.38 1.30 12.98
C TYR A 8 7.03 0.23 11.95
N PHE A 9 5.73 -0.04 11.79
CA PHE A 9 5.24 -1.03 10.82
C PHE A 9 3.72 -0.93 10.64
N ASP A 10 3.25 -1.51 9.54
CA ASP A 10 1.83 -1.72 9.23
C ASP A 10 1.43 -3.20 9.43
N ARG A 11 0.19 -3.52 9.10
CA ARG A 11 -0.37 -4.88 9.23
C ARG A 11 0.39 -5.94 8.44
N ASN A 12 1.11 -5.57 7.38
CA ASN A 12 1.87 -6.51 6.55
C ASN A 12 3.20 -6.90 7.19
N TYR A 13 3.74 -6.05 8.07
CA TYR A 13 4.95 -6.33 8.85
C TYR A 13 4.67 -6.77 10.29
N LEU A 14 3.41 -6.78 10.73
CA LEU A 14 3.00 -7.12 12.11
C LEU A 14 3.62 -8.42 12.64
N ILE A 15 3.59 -9.52 11.88
CA ILE A 15 4.13 -10.82 12.31
C ILE A 15 5.64 -10.72 12.59
N LYS A 16 6.37 -10.04 11.70
CA LYS A 16 7.83 -9.84 11.80
C LYS A 16 8.17 -8.96 12.99
N ALA A 17 7.42 -7.88 13.16
CA ALA A 17 7.61 -6.95 14.26
C ALA A 17 7.35 -7.58 15.62
N ILE A 18 6.36 -8.46 15.75
CA ILE A 18 6.16 -9.22 16.99
C ILE A 18 7.38 -10.11 17.27
N ALA A 19 7.99 -10.72 16.24
CA ALA A 19 9.22 -11.49 16.42
C ALA A 19 10.40 -10.61 16.88
N LEU A 20 10.51 -9.37 16.39
CA LEU A 20 11.44 -8.37 16.93
C LEU A 20 11.15 -8.11 18.42
N ILE A 21 9.91 -7.71 18.76
CA ILE A 21 9.49 -7.34 20.12
C ILE A 21 9.74 -8.48 21.12
N GLU A 22 9.38 -9.72 20.76
CA GLU A 22 9.57 -10.88 21.63
C GLU A 22 11.04 -11.34 21.68
N SER A 23 11.81 -11.22 20.60
CA SER A 23 13.24 -11.60 20.61
C SER A 23 14.08 -10.64 21.43
N ILE A 24 13.85 -9.32 21.32
CA ILE A 24 14.56 -8.36 22.16
C ILE A 24 14.17 -8.51 23.62
N ALA A 25 12.89 -8.75 23.94
CA ALA A 25 12.44 -8.98 25.32
C ALA A 25 13.09 -10.21 25.97
N ARG A 26 13.42 -11.24 25.19
CA ARG A 26 14.15 -12.43 25.68
C ARG A 26 15.63 -12.18 25.98
N HIS A 27 16.23 -11.17 25.36
CA HIS A 27 17.68 -10.97 25.37
C HIS A 27 18.15 -9.67 26.02
N GLU A 28 17.26 -8.69 26.15
CA GLU A 28 17.51 -7.46 26.90
C GLU A 28 17.52 -7.77 28.40
N LYS A 29 18.64 -7.44 29.04
CA LYS A 29 18.88 -7.72 30.47
C LYS A 29 18.54 -6.52 31.35
N ASN A 30 18.48 -5.34 30.77
CA ASN A 30 18.16 -4.10 31.46
C ASN A 30 16.66 -3.83 31.38
N SER A 31 16.13 -2.97 32.26
CA SER A 31 14.80 -2.41 32.06
C SER A 31 14.76 -1.67 30.71
N PHE A 32 13.69 -1.84 29.94
CA PHE A 32 13.54 -1.19 28.65
C PHE A 32 12.09 -0.85 28.33
N GLU A 33 11.91 0.04 27.36
CA GLU A 33 10.64 0.32 26.69
C GLU A 33 10.83 0.37 25.18
N ILE A 34 9.78 0.02 24.43
CA ILE A 34 9.74 0.10 22.97
C ILE A 34 8.57 1.00 22.55
N PHE A 35 8.87 2.07 21.83
CA PHE A 35 7.86 2.88 21.15
C PHE A 35 7.56 2.29 19.78
N VAL A 36 6.31 1.93 19.53
CA VAL A 36 5.87 1.36 18.27
C VAL A 36 4.96 2.35 17.56
N VAL A 37 5.43 2.90 16.45
CA VAL A 37 4.58 3.73 15.58
C VAL A 37 3.75 2.82 14.68
N CYS A 38 2.44 2.77 14.93
CA CYS A 38 1.48 1.99 14.17
C CYS A 38 1.09 2.75 12.90
N LEU A 39 1.51 2.24 11.74
CA LEU A 39 1.25 2.86 10.43
C LEU A 39 -0.20 2.63 9.94
N ASP A 40 -0.94 1.75 10.60
CA ASP A 40 -2.38 1.59 10.46
C ASP A 40 -3.06 1.25 11.79
N GLU A 41 -4.37 1.48 11.86
CA GLU A 41 -5.16 1.23 13.07
C GLU A 41 -5.31 -0.26 13.40
N PHE A 42 -5.27 -1.14 12.40
CA PHE A 42 -5.35 -2.59 12.62
C PHE A 42 -4.18 -3.05 13.49
N THR A 43 -2.97 -2.61 13.15
CA THR A 43 -1.73 -2.88 13.88
C THR A 43 -1.83 -2.42 15.33
N ARG A 44 -2.34 -1.20 15.55
CA ARG A 44 -2.52 -0.62 16.90
C ARG A 44 -3.49 -1.46 17.73
N ILE A 45 -4.65 -1.81 17.17
CA ILE A 45 -5.67 -2.61 17.85
C ILE A 45 -5.13 -4.00 18.19
N MET A 46 -4.42 -4.64 17.27
CA MET A 46 -3.86 -5.97 17.48
C MET A 46 -2.79 -5.98 18.58
N LEU A 47 -1.84 -5.05 18.56
CA LEU A 47 -0.82 -4.96 19.60
C LEU A 47 -1.41 -4.58 20.96
N ASN A 48 -2.43 -3.73 20.99
CA ASN A 48 -3.15 -3.39 22.22
C ASN A 48 -3.82 -4.62 22.85
N LYS A 49 -4.36 -5.52 22.03
CA LYS A 49 -4.93 -6.79 22.51
C LYS A 49 -3.86 -7.77 23.00
N LEU A 50 -2.68 -7.80 22.37
CA LEU A 50 -1.55 -8.62 22.82
C LEU A 50 -0.94 -8.09 24.14
N ASN A 51 -1.08 -6.78 24.41
CA ASN A 51 -0.83 -6.15 25.69
C ASN A 51 0.59 -6.41 26.27
N TYR A 52 1.62 -6.10 25.48
CA TYR A 52 3.01 -6.15 25.95
C TYR A 52 3.28 -5.00 26.95
N PRO A 53 3.70 -5.27 28.19
CA PRO A 53 3.78 -4.25 29.24
C PRO A 53 4.91 -3.22 29.05
N PHE A 54 5.86 -3.49 28.15
CA PHE A 54 7.00 -2.64 27.81
C PHE A 54 6.85 -1.97 26.43
N VAL A 55 5.66 -2.04 25.81
CA VAL A 55 5.38 -1.45 24.49
C VAL A 55 4.46 -0.24 24.64
N ASN A 56 4.91 0.90 24.13
CA ASN A 56 4.12 2.13 24.00
C ASN A 56 3.66 2.28 22.55
N LEU A 57 2.35 2.23 22.32
CA LEU A 57 1.78 2.36 20.97
C LEU A 57 1.55 3.83 20.62
N ILE A 58 2.05 4.26 19.47
CA ILE A 58 1.87 5.61 18.92
C ILE A 58 1.15 5.48 17.58
N PRO A 59 -0.06 6.04 17.41
CA PRO A 59 -0.71 6.05 16.10
C PRO A 59 0.02 7.01 15.15
N LEU A 60 0.08 6.68 13.84
CA LEU A 60 0.80 7.48 12.83
C LEU A 60 0.41 8.96 12.83
N HIS A 61 -0.88 9.29 13.05
CA HIS A 61 -1.34 10.68 13.03
C HIS A 61 -0.71 11.56 14.13
N GLU A 62 -0.21 10.99 15.23
CA GLU A 62 0.53 11.75 16.25
C GLU A 62 1.91 12.18 15.74
N ILE A 63 2.55 11.34 14.91
CA ILE A 63 3.83 11.68 14.25
C ILE A 63 3.61 12.70 13.14
N GLU A 64 2.55 12.56 12.35
CA GLU A 64 2.20 13.46 11.23
C GLU A 64 1.62 14.80 11.70
N SER A 65 1.20 14.91 12.97
CA SER A 65 0.44 16.06 13.47
C SER A 65 1.16 17.39 13.20
N ARG A 66 0.52 18.23 12.38
CA ARG A 66 1.01 19.56 11.98
C ARG A 66 2.39 19.54 11.29
N ASP A 67 2.74 18.45 10.60
CA ASP A 67 3.99 18.31 9.85
C ASP A 67 3.74 18.40 8.33
N GLN A 68 3.74 19.63 7.81
CA GLN A 68 3.44 19.92 6.40
C GLN A 68 4.36 19.17 5.42
N ALA A 69 5.65 19.02 5.76
CA ALA A 69 6.61 18.33 4.91
C ALA A 69 6.31 16.82 4.80
N LEU A 70 5.86 16.19 5.89
CA LEU A 70 5.41 14.80 5.85
C LEU A 70 4.10 14.63 5.07
N ILE A 71 3.16 15.58 5.20
CA ILE A 71 1.90 15.56 4.43
C ILE A 71 2.20 15.62 2.93
N GLU A 72 3.09 16.52 2.51
CA GLU A 72 3.56 16.61 1.12
C GLU A 72 4.26 15.32 0.68
N ALA A 73 5.14 14.78 1.54
CA ALA A 73 5.84 13.53 1.26
C ALA A 73 4.89 12.34 1.08
N ARG A 74 3.83 12.27 1.88
CA ARG A 74 2.79 11.24 1.78
C ARG A 74 2.02 11.33 0.46
N GLY A 75 1.79 12.53 -0.04
CA GLY A 75 1.06 12.76 -1.30
C GLY A 75 1.87 12.44 -2.56
N ASN A 76 3.20 12.43 -2.48
CA ASN A 76 4.08 12.33 -3.66
C ASN A 76 5.06 11.14 -3.65
N ARG A 77 4.93 10.21 -2.69
CA ARG A 77 5.73 8.99 -2.57
C ARG A 77 4.83 7.76 -2.58
N SER A 78 5.36 6.61 -3.00
CA SER A 78 4.70 5.33 -2.72
C SER A 78 4.65 5.07 -1.21
N VAL A 79 3.79 4.15 -0.78
CA VAL A 79 3.63 3.79 0.64
C VAL A 79 4.98 3.42 1.29
N VAL A 80 5.79 2.61 0.61
CA VAL A 80 7.08 2.17 1.13
C VAL A 80 8.09 3.31 1.19
N GLU A 81 8.14 4.16 0.16
CA GLU A 81 9.01 5.35 0.14
C GLU A 81 8.62 6.37 1.22
N TYR A 82 7.32 6.51 1.48
CA TYR A 82 6.82 7.31 2.59
C TYR A 82 7.24 6.74 3.94
N TYR A 83 7.14 5.41 4.12
CA TYR A 83 7.61 4.76 5.35
C TYR A 83 9.09 5.02 5.62
N TRP A 84 9.97 4.94 4.61
CA TRP A 84 11.38 5.33 4.75
C TRP A 84 11.57 6.81 5.08
N THR A 85 10.71 7.68 4.54
CA THR A 85 10.75 9.12 4.84
C THR A 85 10.44 9.41 6.31
N LEU A 86 9.63 8.55 6.96
CA LEU A 86 9.26 8.71 8.37
C LEU A 86 10.40 8.42 9.34
N THR A 87 11.39 7.59 8.99
CA THR A 87 12.45 7.11 9.91
C THR A 87 13.09 8.23 10.74
N PRO A 88 13.72 9.27 10.16
CA PRO A 88 14.31 10.35 10.93
C PRO A 88 13.28 11.14 11.75
N THR A 89 12.06 11.32 11.22
CA THR A 89 11.02 12.09 11.91
C THR A 89 10.50 11.36 13.14
N ILE A 90 10.28 10.04 13.06
CA ILE A 90 9.83 9.21 14.18
C ILE A 90 10.84 9.32 15.34
N ILE A 91 12.12 9.09 15.06
CA ILE A 91 13.18 9.15 16.07
C ILE A 91 13.23 10.54 16.71
N LEU A 92 13.20 11.60 15.89
CA LEU A 92 13.24 12.98 16.36
C LEU A 92 12.04 13.32 17.27
N ARG A 93 10.82 12.99 16.85
CA ARG A 93 9.59 13.30 17.60
C ARG A 93 9.51 12.55 18.91
N ILE A 94 9.89 11.27 18.94
CA ILE A 94 9.91 10.49 20.19
C ILE A 94 10.88 11.13 21.19
N LEU A 95 12.09 11.52 20.76
CA LEU A 95 13.05 12.21 21.63
C LEU A 95 12.54 13.57 22.12
N GLU A 96 11.79 14.30 21.29
CA GLU A 96 11.22 15.60 21.65
C GLU A 96 10.06 15.50 22.65
N TYR A 97 9.13 14.56 22.43
CA TYR A 97 7.94 14.39 23.28
C TYR A 97 8.24 13.68 24.61
N ASN A 98 9.38 12.98 24.71
CA ASN A 98 9.75 12.24 25.91
C ASN A 98 11.00 12.87 26.56
N PRO A 99 10.84 13.88 27.45
CA PRO A 99 11.96 14.59 28.09
C PRO A 99 12.96 13.66 28.78
N HIS A 100 12.47 12.57 29.37
CA HIS A 100 13.21 11.63 30.20
C HIS A 100 14.11 10.62 29.43
N ILE A 101 13.98 10.52 28.10
CA ILE A 101 14.80 9.60 27.30
C ILE A 101 16.17 10.22 27.05
N GLU A 102 17.24 9.54 27.47
CA GLU A 102 18.63 10.00 27.25
C GLU A 102 19.23 9.50 25.94
N ALA A 103 18.78 8.33 25.46
CA ALA A 103 19.18 7.77 24.17
C ALA A 103 18.06 6.87 23.63
N LEU A 104 17.89 6.85 22.31
CA LEU A 104 16.89 6.07 21.60
C LEU A 104 17.57 5.25 20.50
N THR A 105 17.24 3.95 20.44
CA THR A 105 17.72 3.05 19.37
C THR A 105 16.56 2.67 18.45
N TYR A 106 16.65 3.04 17.19
CA TYR A 106 15.75 2.59 16.13
C TYR A 106 16.10 1.16 15.71
N LEU A 107 15.07 0.36 15.44
CA LEU A 107 15.15 -1.03 14.97
C LEU A 107 14.17 -1.26 13.83
N ASP A 108 14.65 -1.79 12.71
CA ASP A 108 13.80 -2.29 11.63
C ASP A 108 12.91 -3.45 12.12
N ALA A 109 11.66 -3.47 11.68
CA ALA A 109 10.65 -4.45 12.11
C ALA A 109 10.96 -5.91 11.73
N ASP A 110 11.93 -6.15 10.84
CA ASP A 110 12.38 -7.47 10.40
C ASP A 110 13.76 -7.87 10.95
N LEU A 111 14.18 -7.25 12.04
CA LEU A 111 15.29 -7.72 12.88
C LEU A 111 14.83 -8.81 13.86
N PHE A 112 15.74 -9.72 14.21
CA PHE A 112 15.51 -10.72 15.25
C PHE A 112 16.78 -10.95 16.08
N PHE A 113 16.65 -10.83 17.40
CA PHE A 113 17.74 -10.96 18.35
C PHE A 113 18.01 -12.42 18.74
N TYR A 114 19.29 -12.79 18.79
CA TYR A 114 19.79 -14.11 19.21
C TYR A 114 20.59 -14.04 20.52
N SER A 115 21.05 -12.84 20.88
CA SER A 115 21.72 -12.58 22.14
C SER A 115 21.55 -11.13 22.55
N SER A 116 22.14 -10.77 23.69
CA SER A 116 21.95 -9.46 24.30
C SER A 116 22.48 -8.32 23.41
N PRO A 117 21.77 -7.18 23.33
CA PRO A 117 22.24 -5.99 22.61
C PRO A 117 23.38 -5.24 23.33
N ASP A 118 23.85 -5.72 24.49
CA ASP A 118 24.91 -5.09 25.28
C ASP A 118 26.16 -4.68 24.48
N PRO A 119 26.70 -5.47 23.54
CA PRO A 119 27.87 -5.06 22.75
C PRO A 119 27.65 -3.77 21.95
N ILE A 120 26.43 -3.55 21.47
CA ILE A 120 26.06 -2.34 20.71
C ILE A 120 26.11 -1.12 21.64
N TRP A 121 25.53 -1.23 22.84
CA TRP A 121 25.53 -0.16 23.83
C TRP A 121 26.93 0.14 24.40
N GLN A 122 27.75 -0.89 24.56
CA GLN A 122 29.14 -0.74 25.01
C GLN A 122 29.97 0.04 23.98
N GLU A 123 29.84 -0.26 22.68
CA GLU A 123 30.50 0.50 21.63
C GLU A 123 29.88 1.90 21.43
N PHE A 124 28.58 2.05 21.68
CA PHE A 124 27.91 3.35 21.57
C PHE A 124 28.50 4.34 22.58
N GLY A 125 28.69 3.92 23.83
CA GLY A 125 29.47 4.62 24.84
C GLY A 125 29.15 6.11 24.92
N GLU A 126 30.17 6.96 24.73
CA GLU A 126 30.05 8.42 24.80
C GLU A 126 29.65 9.09 23.47
N ASN A 127 29.48 8.33 22.40
CA ASN A 127 29.13 8.87 21.09
C ASN A 127 27.68 9.38 21.04
N SER A 128 27.41 10.33 20.16
CA SER A 128 26.07 10.92 20.02
C SER A 128 25.21 10.13 19.03
N VAL A 129 25.81 9.59 17.98
CA VAL A 129 25.13 8.77 16.95
C VAL A 129 25.92 7.50 16.70
N MET A 130 25.22 6.38 16.52
CA MET A 130 25.80 5.14 16.02
C MET A 130 25.01 4.60 14.84
N ILE A 131 25.74 4.20 13.80
CA ILE A 131 25.24 3.52 12.61
C ILE A 131 26.06 2.23 12.38
N HIS A 132 25.59 1.32 11.53
CA HIS A 132 26.36 0.13 11.15
C HIS A 132 26.46 -0.04 9.64
N GLU A 133 27.54 -0.67 9.19
CA GLU A 133 27.76 -0.99 7.78
C GLU A 133 26.92 -2.20 7.35
N HIS A 134 26.56 -2.25 6.06
CA HIS A 134 26.14 -3.50 5.44
C HIS A 134 27.27 -4.54 5.47
N ARG A 135 28.53 -4.10 5.40
CA ARG A 135 29.71 -4.97 5.29
C ARG A 135 29.54 -5.97 4.14
N PHE A 136 29.13 -5.50 2.96
CA PHE A 136 28.83 -6.36 1.80
C PHE A 136 29.94 -7.39 1.57
N SER A 137 29.55 -8.64 1.34
CA SER A 137 30.50 -9.68 0.94
C SER A 137 31.18 -9.29 -0.37
N PRO A 138 32.38 -9.82 -0.68
CA PRO A 138 33.06 -9.50 -1.94
C PRO A 138 32.18 -9.72 -3.20
N GLU A 139 31.29 -10.70 -3.16
CA GLU A 139 30.36 -11.06 -4.25
C GLU A 139 29.14 -10.13 -4.35
N GLN A 140 28.86 -9.36 -3.29
CA GLN A 140 27.73 -8.43 -3.20
C GLN A 140 28.19 -6.97 -3.12
N LYS A 141 29.49 -6.71 -3.26
CA LYS A 141 30.08 -5.36 -3.15
C LYS A 141 29.48 -4.35 -4.11
N GLN A 142 29.01 -4.79 -5.27
CA GLN A 142 28.28 -3.96 -6.24
C GLN A 142 27.00 -3.32 -5.67
N LEU A 143 26.44 -3.86 -4.58
CA LEU A 143 25.26 -3.30 -3.91
C LEU A 143 25.60 -2.08 -3.02
N GLU A 144 26.88 -1.78 -2.78
CA GLU A 144 27.31 -0.60 -2.02
C GLU A 144 26.83 0.72 -2.64
N VAL A 145 26.48 0.70 -3.93
CA VAL A 145 25.81 1.82 -4.63
C VAL A 145 24.52 2.26 -3.94
N TYR A 146 23.85 1.37 -3.19
CA TYR A 146 22.62 1.64 -2.44
C TYR A 146 22.85 2.11 -0.99
N GLY A 147 24.12 2.23 -0.57
CA GLY A 147 24.50 2.70 0.76
C GLY A 147 25.51 1.80 1.44
N LYS A 148 26.58 2.39 1.97
CA LYS A 148 27.59 1.67 2.75
C LYS A 148 27.00 1.25 4.11
N TYR A 149 26.20 2.13 4.71
CA TYR A 149 25.54 1.93 5.99
C TYR A 149 24.09 1.50 5.81
N ASN A 150 23.58 0.74 6.78
CA ASN A 150 22.22 0.20 6.80
C ASN A 150 21.39 0.92 7.88
N VAL A 151 20.10 1.15 7.59
CA VAL A 151 19.17 1.85 8.50
C VAL A 151 18.57 0.95 9.58
N GLY A 152 18.76 -0.38 9.49
CA GLY A 152 18.10 -1.35 10.34
C GLY A 152 18.39 -1.19 11.83
N LEU A 153 19.54 -0.61 12.19
CA LEU A 153 19.81 -0.17 13.55
C LEU A 153 20.52 1.18 13.59
N LEU A 154 19.96 2.11 14.36
CA LEU A 154 20.53 3.45 14.55
C LEU A 154 20.38 3.86 16.02
N CYS A 155 21.43 4.37 16.65
CA CYS A 155 21.34 4.90 18.02
C CYS A 155 21.56 6.41 18.03
N PHE A 156 20.74 7.13 18.77
CA PHE A 156 20.82 8.59 18.92
C PHE A 156 20.73 8.97 20.40
N LYS A 157 21.74 9.69 20.92
CA LYS A 157 21.65 10.36 22.21
C LYS A 157 20.76 11.58 22.11
N LYS A 158 20.15 11.98 23.22
CA LYS A 158 19.41 13.23 23.32
C LYS A 158 20.36 14.40 23.59
N ASP A 159 21.20 14.70 22.61
CA ASP A 159 22.08 15.86 22.62
C ASP A 159 21.97 16.67 21.32
N ASN A 160 22.59 17.84 21.31
CA ASN A 160 22.53 18.75 20.16
C ASN A 160 23.19 18.16 18.90
N ARG A 161 24.21 17.28 19.04
CA ARG A 161 24.91 16.69 17.90
C ARG A 161 24.00 15.70 17.19
N ALA A 162 23.41 14.75 17.93
CA ALA A 162 22.43 13.81 17.39
C ALA A 162 21.19 14.52 16.85
N LYS A 163 20.69 15.56 17.54
CA LYS A 163 19.56 16.35 17.06
C LYS A 163 19.83 17.03 15.71
N ASN A 164 21.05 17.53 15.50
CA ASN A 164 21.46 18.13 14.23
C ASN A 164 21.51 17.10 13.09
N VAL A 165 22.04 15.90 13.36
CA VAL A 165 22.02 14.79 12.38
C VAL A 165 20.58 14.43 12.01
N LEU A 166 19.69 14.25 12.99
CA LEU A 166 18.28 13.91 12.76
C LEU A 166 17.53 14.98 11.97
N ARG A 167 17.75 16.26 12.28
CA ARG A 167 17.12 17.38 11.55
C ARG A 167 17.58 17.42 10.10
N TRP A 168 18.88 17.33 9.87
CA TRP A 168 19.43 17.28 8.52
C TRP A 168 18.92 16.07 7.75
N TRP A 169 18.99 14.87 8.33
CA TRP A 169 18.52 13.65 7.67
C TRP A 169 17.03 13.72 7.36
N ARG A 170 16.22 14.24 8.28
CA ARG A 170 14.80 14.51 8.05
C ARG A 170 14.58 15.47 6.88
N GLU A 171 15.31 16.58 6.82
CA GLU A 171 15.22 17.54 5.73
C GLU A 171 15.54 16.87 4.38
N GLN A 172 16.61 16.09 4.32
CA GLN A 172 16.99 15.35 3.12
C GLN A 172 15.92 14.33 2.71
N CYS A 173 15.40 13.54 3.67
CA CYS A 173 14.37 12.55 3.38
C CYS A 173 13.05 13.20 2.94
N ASN A 174 12.66 14.32 3.54
CA ASN A 174 11.45 15.06 3.15
C ASN A 174 11.59 15.70 1.77
N GLU A 175 12.77 16.24 1.44
CA GLU A 175 13.07 16.75 0.10
C GLU A 175 13.04 15.60 -0.92
N TRP A 176 13.71 14.49 -0.63
CA TRP A 176 13.86 13.38 -1.55
C TRP A 176 14.10 12.05 -0.83
N CYS A 177 13.21 11.07 -1.01
CA CYS A 177 13.40 9.71 -0.49
C CYS A 177 12.59 8.74 -1.36
N TYR A 178 13.25 8.15 -2.36
CA TYR A 178 12.62 7.30 -3.37
C TYR A 178 13.38 5.98 -3.57
N ALA A 179 12.68 4.96 -4.06
CA ALA A 179 13.17 3.60 -4.32
C ALA A 179 13.96 3.49 -5.63
N ARG A 180 14.78 4.49 -5.95
CA ARG A 180 15.59 4.55 -7.17
C ARG A 180 16.92 5.21 -6.88
N LEU A 181 17.98 4.86 -7.61
CA LEU A 181 19.26 5.58 -7.50
C LEU A 181 19.17 6.87 -8.30
N GLU A 182 19.40 8.01 -7.66
CA GLU A 182 19.35 9.30 -8.33
C GLU A 182 20.30 10.30 -7.66
N ASN A 183 21.27 10.81 -8.41
CA ASN A 183 22.21 11.85 -7.94
C ASN A 183 22.90 11.51 -6.61
N GLY A 184 23.28 10.22 -6.41
CA GLY A 184 23.89 9.76 -5.16
C GLY A 184 22.93 9.67 -3.97
N ARG A 185 21.62 9.61 -4.23
CA ARG A 185 20.55 9.39 -3.24
C ARG A 185 19.80 8.09 -3.54
N TYR A 186 19.39 7.40 -2.48
CA TYR A 186 18.58 6.18 -2.54
C TYR A 186 17.92 5.94 -1.19
N ALA A 187 16.59 5.89 -1.19
CA ALA A 187 15.78 5.76 0.02
C ALA A 187 16.23 6.75 1.13
N ASP A 188 15.95 6.40 2.37
CA ASP A 188 16.48 7.05 3.57
C ASP A 188 17.93 6.63 3.87
N GLN A 189 18.33 5.47 3.36
CA GLN A 189 19.57 4.80 3.70
C GLN A 189 20.86 5.44 3.15
N LEU A 190 20.88 5.87 1.88
CA LEU A 190 22.14 6.33 1.27
C LEU A 190 22.67 7.62 1.91
N TYR A 191 21.81 8.41 2.56
CA TYR A 191 22.19 9.59 3.33
C TYR A 191 23.12 9.30 4.51
N LEU A 192 23.06 8.09 5.10
CA LEU A 192 23.93 7.70 6.21
C LEU A 192 25.41 7.75 5.83
N ASN A 193 25.75 7.64 4.54
CA ASN A 193 27.13 7.79 4.07
C ASN A 193 27.73 9.15 4.43
N GLN A 194 26.90 10.19 4.55
CA GLN A 194 27.33 11.52 4.93
C GLN A 194 27.51 11.68 6.45
N PHE A 195 26.92 10.81 7.27
CA PHE A 195 26.91 11.02 8.73
C PHE A 195 28.33 11.14 9.31
N PRO A 196 29.27 10.20 9.06
CA PRO A 196 30.61 10.29 9.62
C PRO A 196 31.49 11.36 8.96
N ILE A 197 31.09 11.85 7.78
CA ILE A 197 31.82 12.86 7.02
C ILE A 197 31.45 14.27 7.50
N GLN A 198 30.15 14.50 7.71
CA GLN A 198 29.59 15.83 7.96
C GLN A 198 29.45 16.16 9.44
N PHE A 199 29.30 15.15 10.32
CA PHE A 199 28.96 15.38 11.72
C PHE A 199 29.96 14.76 12.69
N GLN A 200 30.21 15.49 13.79
CA GLN A 200 31.04 15.01 14.89
C GLN A 200 30.21 14.13 15.85
N GLY A 201 30.87 13.16 16.49
CA GLY A 201 30.23 12.27 17.46
C GLY A 201 29.43 11.14 16.82
N VAL A 202 29.64 10.87 15.53
CA VAL A 202 29.11 9.69 14.83
C VAL A 202 30.13 8.56 14.92
N SER A 203 29.68 7.41 15.42
CA SER A 203 30.46 6.17 15.47
C SER A 203 29.88 5.12 14.53
N VAL A 204 30.76 4.25 14.01
CA VAL A 204 30.36 3.10 13.18
C VAL A 204 30.57 1.84 14.01
N LEU A 205 29.51 1.05 14.19
CA LEU A 205 29.52 -0.20 14.94
C LEU A 205 30.50 -1.21 14.33
N GLN A 206 31.43 -1.72 15.14
CA GLN A 206 32.46 -2.67 14.74
C GLN A 206 32.07 -4.12 15.05
N HIS A 207 31.29 -4.37 16.11
CA HIS A 207 30.86 -5.72 16.46
C HIS A 207 30.18 -6.45 15.30
N ILE A 208 30.80 -7.52 14.79
CA ILE A 208 30.31 -8.23 13.60
C ILE A 208 29.08 -9.10 13.86
N GLY A 209 28.81 -9.42 15.13
CA GLY A 209 27.57 -10.11 15.53
C GLY A 209 26.31 -9.25 15.36
N ALA A 210 26.44 -7.96 15.07
CA ALA A 210 25.35 -7.06 14.75
C ALA A 210 25.45 -6.61 13.29
N GLY A 211 24.30 -6.35 12.65
CA GLY A 211 24.25 -5.98 11.23
C GLY A 211 24.49 -7.15 10.28
N VAL A 212 24.23 -8.38 10.72
CA VAL A 212 24.35 -9.59 9.90
C VAL A 212 23.09 -9.76 9.05
N GLY A 213 23.23 -9.99 7.75
CA GLY A 213 22.11 -10.15 6.82
C GLY A 213 22.50 -10.86 5.52
N PRO A 214 21.54 -11.08 4.59
CA PRO A 214 21.78 -11.81 3.34
C PRO A 214 22.88 -11.24 2.43
N TRP A 215 23.27 -9.98 2.64
CA TRP A 215 24.29 -9.28 1.88
C TRP A 215 25.72 -9.45 2.41
N ASN A 216 25.88 -10.03 3.61
CA ASN A 216 27.20 -10.17 4.25
C ASN A 216 27.40 -11.50 4.97
N HIS A 217 26.38 -12.30 5.18
CA HIS A 217 26.49 -13.51 6.01
C HIS A 217 27.42 -14.60 5.42
N ILE A 218 27.60 -14.64 4.09
CA ILE A 218 28.31 -15.76 3.43
C ILE A 218 29.82 -15.75 3.67
N GLN A 219 30.37 -14.58 4.01
CA GLN A 219 31.79 -14.42 4.38
C GLN A 219 32.06 -14.74 5.85
N TYR A 220 31.03 -15.04 6.65
CA TYR A 220 31.20 -15.39 8.05
C TYR A 220 30.99 -16.87 8.30
N ARG A 221 31.70 -17.40 9.29
CA ARG A 221 31.52 -18.76 9.80
C ARG A 221 30.45 -18.77 10.88
N PHE A 222 29.38 -19.53 10.69
CA PHE A 222 28.33 -19.72 11.69
C PHE A 222 28.58 -21.00 12.48
N THR A 223 28.51 -20.93 13.81
CA THR A 223 28.59 -22.10 14.69
C THR A 223 27.58 -22.01 15.83
N LYS A 224 27.32 -23.14 16.50
CA LYS A 224 26.59 -23.18 17.78
C LYS A 224 27.50 -23.71 18.88
N ASP A 225 27.46 -23.09 20.04
CA ASP A 225 28.13 -23.62 21.22
C ASP A 225 27.28 -24.68 21.95
N ARG A 226 27.83 -25.24 23.03
CA ARG A 226 27.16 -26.25 23.87
C ARG A 226 25.89 -25.72 24.56
N THR A 227 25.71 -24.41 24.61
CA THR A 227 24.51 -23.75 25.16
C THR A 227 23.50 -23.36 24.07
N HIS A 228 23.72 -23.84 22.83
CA HIS A 228 22.93 -23.51 21.64
C HIS A 228 22.98 -22.04 21.22
N ARG A 229 23.90 -21.24 21.77
CA ARG A 229 24.12 -19.87 21.31
C ARG A 229 24.76 -19.89 19.93
N VAL A 230 24.30 -19.00 19.05
CA VAL A 230 24.83 -18.85 17.69
C VAL A 230 25.99 -17.86 17.68
N TRP A 231 27.06 -18.23 17.00
CA TRP A 231 28.29 -17.44 16.85
C TRP A 231 28.55 -17.15 15.38
N VAL A 232 29.06 -15.95 15.10
CA VAL A 232 29.51 -15.46 13.80
C VAL A 232 31.00 -15.16 13.92
N ASN A 233 31.81 -15.98 13.26
CA ASN A 233 33.24 -16.13 13.56
C ASN A 233 33.44 -16.37 15.07
N ASP A 234 34.11 -15.45 15.75
CA ASP A 234 34.43 -15.54 17.18
C ASP A 234 33.53 -14.65 18.06
N HIS A 235 32.46 -14.09 17.50
CA HIS A 235 31.53 -13.20 18.19
C HIS A 235 30.14 -13.83 18.33
N PRO A 236 29.41 -13.60 19.43
CA PRO A 236 28.00 -14.03 19.51
C PRO A 236 27.16 -13.26 18.49
N LEU A 237 26.24 -13.95 17.82
CA LEU A 237 25.24 -13.31 16.98
C LEU A 237 24.30 -12.49 17.88
N VAL A 238 24.30 -11.17 17.72
CA VAL A 238 23.42 -10.25 18.47
C VAL A 238 22.06 -10.24 17.80
N PHE A 239 22.00 -9.86 16.52
CA PHE A 239 20.78 -9.92 15.73
C PHE A 239 21.09 -10.26 14.27
N TYR A 240 20.08 -10.79 13.58
CA TYR A 240 20.09 -11.00 12.14
C TYR A 240 18.98 -10.16 11.49
N HIS A 241 19.27 -9.54 10.35
CA HIS A 241 18.32 -8.76 9.55
C HIS A 241 17.70 -9.64 8.45
N PHE A 242 16.43 -9.98 8.59
CA PHE A 242 15.70 -10.88 7.67
C PHE A 242 15.16 -10.17 6.43
N HIS A 243 16.00 -9.33 5.84
CA HIS A 243 15.66 -8.55 4.66
C HIS A 243 15.17 -9.45 3.51
N SER A 244 14.02 -9.08 2.94
CA SER A 244 13.36 -9.82 1.85
C SER A 244 12.95 -11.26 2.17
N PHE A 245 12.93 -11.66 3.45
CA PHE A 245 12.31 -12.91 3.89
C PHE A 245 10.80 -12.90 3.59
N THR A 246 10.28 -14.01 3.08
CA THR A 246 8.90 -14.11 2.58
C THR A 246 8.21 -15.41 2.98
N PHE A 247 6.98 -15.32 3.47
CA PHE A 247 6.06 -16.46 3.54
C PHE A 247 5.31 -16.62 2.22
N VAL A 248 5.31 -17.83 1.67
CA VAL A 248 4.40 -18.23 0.58
C VAL A 248 3.12 -18.83 1.17
N GLN A 249 3.27 -19.62 2.21
CA GLN A 249 2.20 -20.07 3.09
C GLN A 249 2.83 -20.36 4.46
N PRO A 250 2.07 -20.55 5.55
CA PRO A 250 2.66 -20.81 6.86
C PRO A 250 3.73 -21.93 6.84
N GLU A 251 3.52 -22.98 6.05
CA GLU A 251 4.41 -24.12 5.92
C GLU A 251 5.54 -23.95 4.91
N ILE A 252 5.55 -22.90 4.07
CA ILE A 252 6.56 -22.69 3.01
C ILE A 252 7.10 -21.26 3.04
N ILE A 253 8.41 -21.14 3.18
CA ILE A 253 9.14 -19.87 3.28
C ILE A 253 10.19 -19.76 2.18
N VAL A 254 10.45 -18.52 1.75
CA VAL A 254 11.53 -18.16 0.85
C VAL A 254 12.51 -17.29 1.65
N PRO A 255 13.74 -17.78 1.91
CA PRO A 255 14.73 -17.04 2.72
C PRO A 255 15.08 -15.65 2.18
N SER A 256 15.00 -15.45 0.87
CA SER A 256 15.19 -14.15 0.22
C SER A 256 14.51 -14.12 -1.16
N LYS A 257 13.83 -13.02 -1.48
CA LYS A 257 13.28 -12.78 -2.84
C LYS A 257 14.36 -12.71 -3.92
N TYR A 258 15.58 -12.30 -3.57
CA TYR A 258 16.70 -12.18 -4.50
C TYR A 258 17.42 -13.51 -4.68
N VAL A 259 17.45 -13.99 -5.93
CA VAL A 259 18.15 -15.22 -6.37
C VAL A 259 19.67 -15.13 -6.25
N THR A 260 20.21 -13.92 -6.09
CA THR A 260 21.64 -13.67 -5.96
C THR A 260 22.16 -13.85 -4.54
N ASN A 261 21.27 -13.89 -3.53
CA ASN A 261 21.69 -14.06 -2.14
C ASN A 261 22.07 -15.53 -1.89
N PRO A 262 23.33 -15.81 -1.52
CA PRO A 262 23.80 -17.16 -1.24
C PRO A 262 23.42 -17.59 0.19
N PHE A 263 23.39 -18.89 0.48
CA PHE A 263 23.10 -19.42 1.80
C PHE A 263 23.94 -20.66 2.09
N THR A 264 24.14 -20.99 3.37
CA THR A 264 24.69 -22.27 3.82
C THR A 264 23.72 -22.96 4.75
N MET A 265 23.86 -24.27 4.93
CA MET A 265 23.01 -25.03 5.86
C MET A 265 23.08 -24.53 7.30
N ASP A 266 24.24 -24.06 7.75
CA ASP A 266 24.38 -23.47 9.09
C ASP A 266 23.56 -22.18 9.23
N ILE A 267 23.60 -21.30 8.23
CA ILE A 267 22.80 -20.06 8.23
C ILE A 267 21.31 -20.41 8.28
N LEU A 268 20.86 -21.36 7.45
CA LEU A 268 19.46 -21.77 7.43
C LEU A 268 19.04 -22.36 8.78
N SER A 269 19.82 -23.32 9.30
CA SER A 269 19.51 -24.07 10.52
C SER A 269 19.60 -23.22 11.79
N TYR A 270 20.57 -22.30 11.85
CA TYR A 270 20.85 -21.53 13.07
C TYR A 270 20.13 -20.20 13.11
N CYS A 271 19.77 -19.63 11.95
CA CYS A 271 19.09 -18.33 11.87
C CYS A 271 17.67 -18.45 11.28
N PHE A 272 17.52 -18.98 10.07
CA PHE A 272 16.21 -18.93 9.39
C PHE A 272 15.16 -19.83 10.02
N ILE A 273 15.51 -21.04 10.45
CA ILE A 273 14.54 -21.96 11.07
C ILE A 273 14.01 -21.43 12.42
N PRO A 274 14.85 -20.96 13.37
CA PRO A 274 14.36 -20.35 14.60
C PRO A 274 13.42 -19.15 14.34
N TYR A 275 13.77 -18.29 13.38
CA TYR A 275 12.94 -17.16 13.01
C TYR A 275 11.61 -17.59 12.39
N ALA A 276 11.62 -18.51 11.44
CA ALA A 276 10.41 -19.04 10.81
C ALA A 276 9.45 -19.70 11.83
N ASN A 277 10.00 -20.46 12.78
CA ASN A 277 9.22 -21.05 13.87
C ASN A 277 8.58 -19.97 14.77
N GLN A 278 9.31 -18.89 15.09
CA GLN A 278 8.74 -17.77 15.83
C GLN A 278 7.59 -17.12 15.06
N LEU A 279 7.78 -16.82 13.78
CA LEU A 279 6.75 -16.20 12.97
C LEU A 279 5.49 -17.08 12.85
N LEU A 280 5.64 -18.40 12.71
CA LEU A 280 4.53 -19.34 12.73
C LEU A 280 3.74 -19.31 14.04
N ASN A 281 4.43 -19.22 15.18
CA ASN A 281 3.78 -19.08 16.48
C ASN A 281 3.04 -17.73 16.56
N ASN A 282 3.64 -16.65 16.06
CA ASN A 282 3.01 -15.33 16.03
C ASN A 282 1.74 -15.34 15.17
N ILE A 283 1.76 -16.00 14.00
CA ILE A 283 0.57 -16.17 13.14
C ILE A 283 -0.54 -16.86 13.92
N ARG A 284 -0.25 -17.98 14.59
CA ARG A 284 -1.24 -18.71 15.40
C ARG A 284 -1.80 -17.86 16.52
N ASN A 285 -0.94 -17.13 17.24
CA ASN A 285 -1.36 -16.26 18.33
C ASN A 285 -2.29 -15.14 17.83
N ILE A 286 -1.94 -14.49 16.71
CA ILE A 286 -2.81 -13.49 16.09
C ILE A 286 -4.15 -14.11 15.65
N GLN A 287 -4.12 -15.31 15.07
CA GLN A 287 -5.32 -16.01 14.62
C GLN A 287 -6.26 -16.40 15.76
N THR A 288 -5.79 -16.49 17.01
CA THR A 288 -6.69 -16.63 18.18
C THR A 288 -7.55 -15.39 18.44
N ILE A 289 -7.07 -14.22 18.01
CA ILE A 289 -7.74 -12.92 18.17
C ILE A 289 -8.50 -12.54 16.89
N HIS A 290 -7.97 -12.91 15.72
CA HIS A 290 -8.49 -12.63 14.39
C HIS A 290 -8.31 -13.85 13.48
N PRO A 291 -9.26 -14.81 13.48
CA PRO A 291 -9.11 -16.11 12.80
C PRO A 291 -8.70 -16.04 11.33
N ASP A 292 -9.22 -15.07 10.58
CA ASP A 292 -8.96 -14.93 9.14
C ASP A 292 -7.72 -14.09 8.81
N PHE A 293 -6.79 -13.93 9.76
CA PHE A 293 -5.61 -13.10 9.55
C PHE A 293 -4.66 -13.71 8.50
N SER A 294 -4.41 -12.94 7.44
CA SER A 294 -3.55 -13.32 6.30
C SER A 294 -2.58 -12.22 5.85
N CYS A 295 -2.56 -11.05 6.51
CA CYS A 295 -1.73 -9.93 6.10
C CYS A 295 -0.23 -10.27 6.15
N GLY A 296 0.52 -9.84 5.14
CA GLY A 296 1.96 -10.14 5.02
C GLY A 296 2.30 -11.54 4.53
N LEU A 297 1.32 -12.43 4.32
CA LEU A 297 1.49 -13.72 3.66
C LEU A 297 1.32 -13.54 2.14
N PHE A 298 2.31 -13.94 1.33
CA PHE A 298 2.27 -13.78 -0.13
C PHE A 298 1.67 -15.02 -0.80
N ASN A 299 0.82 -14.85 -1.82
CA ASN A 299 0.24 -15.96 -2.56
C ASN A 299 1.27 -16.65 -3.50
N GLU A 300 1.01 -17.91 -3.88
CA GLU A 300 1.87 -18.98 -4.48
C GLU A 300 2.92 -18.63 -5.58
N LYS A 301 2.97 -17.41 -6.12
CA LYS A 301 3.73 -17.02 -7.34
C LYS A 301 5.24 -16.78 -7.17
N ILE A 302 5.81 -16.98 -5.98
CA ILE A 302 7.25 -16.71 -5.73
C ILE A 302 8.12 -17.97 -5.88
N ILE A 303 7.53 -19.17 -5.77
CA ILE A 303 8.27 -20.42 -5.95
C ILE A 303 8.51 -20.63 -7.45
N ASP A 304 9.77 -20.54 -7.86
CA ASP A 304 10.22 -20.86 -9.21
C ASP A 304 11.49 -21.72 -9.16
N LYS A 305 11.94 -22.18 -10.33
CA LYS A 305 13.13 -23.04 -10.47
C LYS A 305 14.46 -22.36 -10.07
N GLN A 306 14.49 -21.04 -9.88
CA GLN A 306 15.70 -20.28 -9.56
C GLN A 306 15.82 -20.03 -8.05
N ARG A 307 14.70 -19.82 -7.36
CA ARG A 307 14.67 -19.53 -5.93
C ARG A 307 14.66 -20.79 -5.07
N MET A 308 15.57 -20.83 -4.11
CA MET A 308 15.49 -21.78 -3.01
C MET A 308 14.30 -21.46 -2.10
N PHE A 309 13.63 -22.50 -1.61
CA PHE A 309 12.60 -22.37 -0.59
C PHE A 309 12.79 -23.43 0.51
N ILE A 310 12.22 -23.18 1.67
CA ILE A 310 12.23 -24.08 2.82
C ILE A 310 10.78 -24.42 3.13
N ALA A 311 10.49 -25.69 3.37
CA ALA A 311 9.13 -26.13 3.66
C ALA A 311 9.08 -27.12 4.81
N ARG A 312 7.95 -27.18 5.51
CA ARG A 312 7.75 -28.19 6.56
C ARG A 312 7.59 -29.57 5.93
N LYS A 313 8.11 -30.60 6.61
CA LYS A 313 7.97 -32.00 6.18
C LYS A 313 6.51 -32.44 6.00
N SER A 314 5.57 -31.78 6.68
CA SER A 314 4.13 -32.03 6.55
C SER A 314 3.58 -31.78 5.13
N VAL A 315 4.20 -30.89 4.35
CA VAL A 315 3.80 -30.59 2.97
C VAL A 315 4.69 -31.26 1.92
N ARG A 316 5.64 -32.11 2.34
CA ARG A 316 6.60 -32.79 1.46
C ARG A 316 5.91 -33.60 0.36
N GLN A 317 4.84 -34.32 0.69
CA GLN A 317 4.11 -35.12 -0.28
C GLN A 317 3.50 -34.24 -1.39
N VAL A 318 2.92 -33.10 -1.04
CA VAL A 318 2.34 -32.13 -1.98
C VAL A 318 3.42 -31.58 -2.90
N ILE A 319 4.59 -31.22 -2.36
CA ILE A 319 5.71 -30.67 -3.14
C ILE A 319 6.30 -31.74 -4.09
N ASN A 320 6.42 -32.99 -3.63
CA ASN A 320 6.89 -34.09 -4.47
C ASN A 320 5.94 -34.34 -5.66
N GLN A 321 4.62 -34.21 -5.46
CA GLN A 321 3.63 -34.31 -6.53
C GLN A 321 3.73 -33.16 -7.54
N ALA A 322 4.15 -31.97 -7.09
CA ALA A 322 4.37 -30.81 -7.96
C ALA A 322 5.64 -30.94 -8.84
N ASN A 323 6.46 -31.98 -8.64
CA ASN A 323 7.66 -32.30 -9.43
C ASN A 323 8.61 -31.09 -9.63
N VAL A 324 8.90 -30.39 -8.53
CA VAL A 324 9.79 -29.24 -8.55
C VAL A 324 11.23 -29.67 -8.87
N PRO A 325 12.01 -28.86 -9.62
CA PRO A 325 13.36 -29.23 -10.05
C PRO A 325 14.42 -29.09 -8.94
N HIS A 326 14.03 -28.66 -7.75
CA HIS A 326 14.91 -28.36 -6.62
C HIS A 326 15.51 -29.62 -6.01
N GLN A 327 16.74 -29.50 -5.50
CA GLN A 327 17.36 -30.57 -4.74
C GLN A 327 16.83 -30.56 -3.30
N LEU A 328 16.14 -31.63 -2.89
CA LEU A 328 15.69 -31.81 -1.50
C LEU A 328 16.87 -32.12 -0.58
N ILE A 329 17.01 -31.34 0.50
CA ILE A 329 17.99 -31.53 1.57
C ILE A 329 17.26 -31.37 2.90
N GLU A 330 17.39 -32.35 3.80
CA GLU A 330 16.76 -32.24 5.12
C GLU A 330 17.54 -31.25 6.00
N ILE A 331 16.83 -30.32 6.65
CA ILE A 331 17.44 -29.36 7.60
C ILE A 331 17.40 -29.96 9.01
N ASP A 332 16.21 -30.34 9.47
CA ASP A 332 16.00 -30.93 10.80
C ASP A 332 14.80 -31.89 10.82
N ALA A 333 14.26 -32.20 12.00
CA ALA A 333 13.11 -33.09 12.16
C ALA A 333 11.79 -32.54 11.55
N GLN A 334 11.69 -31.22 11.32
CA GLN A 334 10.47 -30.56 10.87
C GLN A 334 10.59 -29.87 9.52
N TRP A 335 11.79 -29.48 9.10
CA TRP A 335 12.02 -28.62 7.95
C TRP A 335 12.93 -29.25 6.90
N ASP A 336 12.59 -28.94 5.65
CA ASP A 336 13.29 -29.31 4.43
C ASP A 336 13.73 -28.08 3.67
N CYS A 337 14.91 -28.15 3.06
CA CYS A 337 15.41 -27.21 2.09
C CYS A 337 15.21 -27.77 0.68
N TYR A 338 14.56 -27.00 -0.19
CA TYR A 338 14.46 -27.25 -1.61
C TYR A 338 15.46 -26.32 -2.31
N ALA A 339 16.68 -26.85 -2.47
CA ALA A 339 17.86 -26.08 -2.84
C ALA A 339 17.96 -25.78 -4.34
N THR A 340 18.55 -24.61 -4.62
CA THR A 340 19.04 -24.16 -5.93
C THR A 340 20.52 -23.80 -5.79
N PRO A 341 21.22 -23.29 -6.83
CA PRO A 341 22.61 -22.83 -6.70
C PRO A 341 22.85 -21.73 -5.65
N GLN A 342 21.79 -21.16 -5.07
CA GLN A 342 21.87 -20.29 -3.89
C GLN A 342 22.45 -21.01 -2.67
N LEU A 343 22.17 -22.31 -2.50
CA LEU A 343 22.76 -23.06 -1.39
C LEU A 343 24.19 -23.47 -1.74
N ARG A 344 25.15 -22.97 -0.97
CA ARG A 344 26.57 -23.30 -1.10
C ARG A 344 26.95 -24.38 -0.10
N GLN A 345 27.77 -25.32 -0.55
CA GLN A 345 28.49 -26.18 0.39
C GLN A 345 29.47 -25.31 1.18
N GLN A 346 29.58 -25.54 2.48
CA GLN A 346 30.64 -24.93 3.26
C GLN A 346 31.96 -25.28 2.60
N SER A 347 32.75 -24.27 2.24
CA SER A 347 34.11 -24.50 1.75
C SER A 347 34.86 -25.26 2.84
N SER A 348 35.20 -26.52 2.58
CA SER A 348 36.26 -27.23 3.28
C SER A 348 37.58 -26.54 2.95
N THR A 349 37.80 -25.37 3.52
CA THR A 349 39.13 -24.78 3.57
C THR A 349 39.82 -25.40 4.77
N THR A 350 40.60 -26.44 4.45
CA THR A 350 41.95 -26.71 4.96
C THR A 350 42.41 -25.82 6.11
N ALA A 351 42.94 -26.47 7.14
CA ALA A 351 43.72 -25.88 8.24
C ALA A 351 44.45 -24.59 7.81
N TYR A 352 44.05 -23.46 8.38
CA TYR A 352 44.78 -22.21 8.20
C TYR A 352 45.92 -22.15 9.22
N GLN A 353 47.14 -22.31 8.69
CA GLN A 353 48.36 -21.70 9.25
C GLN A 353 48.38 -20.19 8.96
N GLU A 354 49.23 -19.52 9.72
CA GLU A 354 49.43 -18.08 9.93
C GLU A 354 49.54 -17.17 8.67
N THR A 355 48.91 -15.99 8.80
CA THR A 355 49.27 -14.65 8.24
C THR A 355 49.26 -14.30 6.73
N LEU A 356 48.42 -13.28 6.41
CA LEU A 356 48.50 -12.17 5.40
C LEU A 356 48.42 -12.48 3.87
N PRO A 357 48.10 -11.53 2.93
CA PRO A 357 47.39 -10.22 2.95
C PRO A 357 46.29 -10.05 1.82
N ILE A 358 45.74 -8.81 1.66
CA ILE A 358 44.56 -8.36 0.85
C ILE A 358 44.77 -8.33 -0.69
N PRO A 359 43.76 -8.65 -1.55
CA PRO A 359 43.80 -8.39 -3.00
C PRO A 359 42.76 -7.37 -3.58
N THR A 360 43.18 -6.71 -4.66
CA THR A 360 42.59 -5.58 -5.44
C THR A 360 41.59 -5.98 -6.57
N GLY A 361 40.74 -5.04 -7.02
CA GLY A 361 39.59 -5.23 -7.96
C GLY A 361 39.85 -5.29 -9.49
N LYS A 362 38.80 -5.58 -10.28
CA LYS A 362 38.78 -5.83 -11.76
C LYS A 362 38.59 -4.56 -12.63
N LYS A 363 39.01 -4.60 -13.91
CA LYS A 363 39.04 -3.50 -14.93
C LYS A 363 37.76 -3.37 -15.80
N GLN A 364 37.35 -2.14 -16.13
CA GLN A 364 36.28 -1.74 -17.10
C GLN A 364 36.75 -1.70 -18.57
N THR A 365 35.82 -1.69 -19.55
CA THR A 365 36.14 -1.57 -21.00
C THR A 365 36.11 -0.10 -21.50
N PRO A 366 36.78 0.25 -22.62
CA PRO A 366 36.90 1.63 -23.10
C PRO A 366 35.60 2.41 -23.44
N PRO A 367 34.55 1.84 -24.08
CA PRO A 367 33.31 2.58 -24.32
C PRO A 367 32.53 2.84 -23.02
N ASP A 368 32.59 1.93 -22.03
CA ASP A 368 31.94 2.10 -20.73
C ASP A 368 32.51 3.32 -19.98
N LEU A 369 33.84 3.52 -20.04
CA LEU A 369 34.50 4.70 -19.46
C LEU A 369 34.05 6.02 -20.09
N ILE A 370 33.77 6.03 -21.40
CA ILE A 370 33.30 7.22 -22.12
C ILE A 370 31.81 7.45 -21.85
N LEU A 371 31.03 6.38 -21.70
CA LEU A 371 29.63 6.45 -21.30
C LEU A 371 29.50 7.05 -19.89
N ASP A 372 30.27 6.54 -18.92
CA ASP A 372 30.33 7.06 -17.55
C ASP A 372 30.69 8.57 -17.53
N GLN A 373 31.60 9.01 -18.42
CA GLN A 373 31.95 10.42 -18.58
C GLN A 373 30.82 11.26 -19.20
N ALA A 374 30.10 10.71 -20.17
CA ALA A 374 28.94 11.37 -20.77
C ALA A 374 27.80 11.54 -19.75
N GLU A 375 27.52 10.50 -18.96
CA GLU A 375 26.56 10.56 -17.86
C GLU A 375 26.98 11.59 -16.79
N TYR A 376 28.26 11.62 -16.43
CA TYR A 376 28.80 12.63 -15.52
C TYR A 376 28.65 14.06 -16.08
N ALA A 377 28.87 14.25 -17.38
CA ALA A 377 28.67 15.54 -18.03
C ALA A 377 27.19 15.98 -17.99
N LEU A 378 26.24 15.06 -18.19
CA LEU A 378 24.81 15.34 -18.01
C LEU A 378 24.48 15.75 -16.57
N GLN A 379 25.04 15.06 -15.57
CA GLN A 379 24.84 15.39 -14.15
C GLN A 379 25.34 16.79 -13.79
N LYS A 380 26.36 17.29 -14.50
CA LYS A 380 26.87 18.66 -14.35
C LYS A 380 26.12 19.69 -15.20
N GLY A 381 25.04 19.30 -15.87
CA GLY A 381 24.26 20.19 -16.75
C GLY A 381 24.92 20.46 -18.09
N ASN A 382 26.00 19.75 -18.44
CA ASN A 382 26.75 19.95 -19.66
C ASN A 382 26.23 19.07 -20.80
N THR A 383 24.96 19.25 -21.17
CA THR A 383 24.29 18.47 -22.24
C THR A 383 25.05 18.44 -23.57
N PRO A 384 25.64 19.55 -24.07
CA PRO A 384 26.40 19.51 -25.33
C PRO A 384 27.65 18.60 -25.26
N ILE A 385 28.31 18.56 -24.10
CA ILE A 385 29.51 17.73 -23.89
C ILE A 385 29.11 16.26 -23.87
N ALA A 386 28.01 15.93 -23.18
CA ALA A 386 27.47 14.58 -23.14
C ALA A 386 27.07 14.09 -24.54
N ILE A 387 26.33 14.89 -25.31
CA ILE A 387 25.97 14.56 -26.69
C ILE A 387 27.23 14.31 -27.52
N HIS A 388 28.25 15.17 -27.42
CA HIS A 388 29.51 14.98 -28.15
C HIS A 388 30.22 13.67 -27.78
N MET A 389 30.22 13.29 -26.49
CA MET A 389 30.79 12.03 -26.02
C MET A 389 30.00 10.82 -26.52
N LEU A 390 28.67 10.85 -26.45
CA LEU A 390 27.80 9.79 -26.96
C LEU A 390 27.92 9.64 -28.49
N MET A 391 28.01 10.76 -29.21
CA MET A 391 28.26 10.77 -30.66
C MET A 391 29.61 10.13 -31.03
N LYS A 392 30.65 10.37 -30.22
CA LYS A 392 31.96 9.68 -30.38
C LYS A 392 31.84 8.18 -30.14
N ILE A 393 31.03 7.76 -29.17
CA ILE A 393 30.79 6.33 -28.92
C ILE A 393 30.17 5.70 -30.16
N ILE A 394 29.05 6.23 -30.67
CA ILE A 394 28.37 5.63 -31.82
C ILE A 394 29.18 5.73 -33.13
N GLN A 395 30.06 6.72 -33.27
CA GLN A 395 30.95 6.82 -34.43
C GLN A 395 32.01 5.72 -34.44
N LYS A 396 32.52 5.34 -33.26
CA LYS A 396 33.61 4.36 -33.12
C LYS A 396 33.11 2.95 -32.81
N TRP A 397 31.94 2.83 -32.19
CA TRP A 397 31.26 1.60 -31.79
C TRP A 397 29.75 1.70 -32.14
N PRO A 398 29.40 1.57 -33.43
CA PRO A 398 28.02 1.76 -33.91
C PRO A 398 27.01 0.73 -33.38
N ASP A 399 27.47 -0.39 -32.82
CA ASP A 399 26.60 -1.41 -32.22
C ASP A 399 26.38 -1.20 -30.70
N TYR A 400 26.96 -0.15 -30.11
CA TYR A 400 26.85 0.12 -28.68
C TYR A 400 25.52 0.82 -28.34
N TYR A 401 24.47 0.01 -28.16
CA TYR A 401 23.08 0.43 -28.03
C TYR A 401 22.78 1.41 -26.86
N LEU A 402 23.55 1.37 -25.76
CA LEU A 402 23.34 2.25 -24.60
C LEU A 402 23.57 3.73 -24.94
N ALA A 403 24.51 4.03 -25.82
CA ALA A 403 24.73 5.41 -26.26
C ALA A 403 23.54 5.96 -27.06
N TYR A 404 22.87 5.11 -27.85
CA TYR A 404 21.62 5.47 -28.54
C TYR A 404 20.46 5.65 -27.56
N ASN A 405 20.35 4.80 -26.54
CA ASN A 405 19.34 4.95 -25.48
C ASN A 405 19.47 6.30 -24.78
N ASP A 406 20.68 6.70 -24.39
CA ASP A 406 20.90 7.94 -23.64
C ASP A 406 20.70 9.18 -24.51
N LEU A 407 21.13 9.15 -25.78
CA LEU A 407 20.79 10.18 -26.77
C LEU A 407 19.27 10.33 -26.90
N ALA A 408 18.52 9.22 -26.94
CA ALA A 408 17.07 9.29 -27.05
C ALA A 408 16.42 10.03 -25.87
N ILE A 409 16.87 9.75 -24.64
CA ILE A 409 16.36 10.40 -23.43
C ILE A 409 16.72 11.87 -23.38
N ILE A 410 17.93 12.25 -23.82
CA ILE A 410 18.35 13.66 -23.91
C ILE A 410 17.45 14.43 -24.89
N HIS A 411 17.21 13.88 -26.08
CA HIS A 411 16.34 14.51 -27.08
C HIS A 411 14.88 14.55 -26.64
N TRP A 412 14.39 13.51 -25.94
CA TRP A 412 13.03 13.48 -25.39
C TRP A 412 12.80 14.61 -24.39
N LYS A 413 13.76 14.84 -23.50
CA LYS A 413 13.72 15.96 -22.53
C LYS A 413 13.84 17.33 -23.16
N SER A 414 14.42 17.42 -24.37
CA SER A 414 14.58 18.66 -25.13
C SER A 414 13.39 18.94 -26.06
N ASP A 415 12.30 18.19 -25.92
CA ASP A 415 11.08 18.20 -26.77
C ASP A 415 11.31 17.89 -28.26
N ASP A 416 12.49 17.35 -28.61
CA ASP A 416 12.79 16.84 -29.95
C ASP A 416 12.33 15.38 -30.09
N LYS A 417 11.00 15.21 -30.11
CA LYS A 417 10.35 13.90 -30.14
C LYS A 417 10.75 13.05 -31.35
N LYS A 418 11.03 13.69 -32.48
CA LYS A 418 11.39 13.01 -33.72
C LYS A 418 12.76 12.34 -33.58
N GLN A 419 13.76 13.08 -33.09
CA GLN A 419 15.10 12.54 -32.92
C GLN A 419 15.18 11.54 -31.76
N ALA A 420 14.45 11.81 -30.68
CA ALA A 420 14.31 10.88 -29.55
C ALA A 420 13.78 9.51 -30.00
N PHE A 421 12.71 9.50 -30.80
CA PHE A 421 12.12 8.26 -31.30
C PHE A 421 13.07 7.50 -32.24
N GLN A 422 13.82 8.20 -33.10
CA GLN A 422 14.82 7.56 -33.97
C GLN A 422 15.91 6.85 -33.17
N TYR A 423 16.44 7.51 -32.13
CA TYR A 423 17.51 6.93 -31.32
C TYR A 423 17.03 5.78 -30.44
N ILE A 424 15.86 5.88 -29.79
CA ILE A 424 15.36 4.78 -28.96
C ILE A 424 14.97 3.57 -29.80
N LYS A 425 14.42 3.80 -31.00
CA LYS A 425 14.15 2.73 -31.96
C LYS A 425 15.44 2.03 -32.36
N LYS A 426 16.51 2.79 -32.64
CA LYS A 426 17.82 2.20 -32.97
C LYS A 426 18.41 1.41 -31.79
N ALA A 427 18.28 1.91 -30.56
CA ALA A 427 18.70 1.19 -29.36
C ALA A 427 17.95 -0.14 -29.20
N TYR A 428 16.63 -0.13 -29.43
CA TYR A 428 15.79 -1.33 -29.39
C TYR A 428 16.10 -2.32 -30.52
N GLU A 429 16.37 -1.85 -31.75
CA GLU A 429 16.81 -2.70 -32.86
C GLU A 429 18.14 -3.41 -32.56
N LEU A 430 19.08 -2.73 -31.89
CA LEU A 430 20.37 -3.29 -31.51
C LEU A 430 20.25 -4.26 -30.31
N ASN A 431 19.39 -3.97 -29.34
CA ASN A 431 19.13 -4.86 -28.20
C ASN A 431 17.68 -4.72 -27.67
N PRO A 432 16.74 -5.56 -28.15
CA PRO A 432 15.33 -5.49 -27.76
C PRO A 432 15.04 -6.12 -26.38
N PHE A 433 16.08 -6.62 -25.71
CA PHE A 433 15.97 -7.38 -24.46
C PHE A 433 16.71 -6.72 -23.30
N ASP A 434 17.21 -5.50 -23.49
CA ASP A 434 17.68 -4.68 -22.39
C ASP A 434 16.48 -3.98 -21.71
N VAL A 435 16.38 -4.13 -20.39
CA VAL A 435 15.24 -3.62 -19.62
C VAL A 435 15.13 -2.09 -19.68
N LYS A 436 16.26 -1.36 -19.70
CA LYS A 436 16.24 0.11 -19.76
C LYS A 436 15.71 0.58 -21.11
N VAL A 437 16.17 -0.05 -22.20
CA VAL A 437 15.70 0.25 -23.56
C VAL A 437 14.20 -0.03 -23.69
N VAL A 438 13.72 -1.17 -23.18
CA VAL A 438 12.31 -1.57 -23.23
C VAL A 438 11.42 -0.65 -22.40
N GLN A 439 11.84 -0.27 -21.20
CA GLN A 439 11.13 0.72 -20.37
C GLN A 439 11.04 2.07 -21.09
N ASN A 440 12.16 2.55 -21.63
CA ASN A 440 12.24 3.87 -22.26
C ASN A 440 11.42 3.94 -23.55
N ILE A 441 11.52 2.94 -24.42
CA ILE A 441 10.71 2.90 -25.65
C ILE A 441 9.22 2.75 -25.33
N GLY A 442 8.87 1.91 -24.34
CA GLY A 442 7.48 1.72 -23.90
C GLY A 442 6.87 3.02 -23.35
N ASN A 443 7.60 3.73 -22.49
CA ASN A 443 7.16 5.03 -21.96
C ASN A 443 6.99 6.08 -23.06
N ILE A 444 7.95 6.17 -24.00
CA ILE A 444 7.85 7.08 -25.15
C ILE A 444 6.60 6.76 -25.98
N LEU A 445 6.36 5.49 -26.30
CA LEU A 445 5.19 5.06 -27.07
C LEU A 445 3.87 5.36 -26.36
N ILE A 446 3.77 5.09 -25.05
CA ILE A 446 2.58 5.43 -24.26
C ILE A 446 2.30 6.93 -24.30
N ASN A 447 3.32 7.77 -24.17
CA ASN A 447 3.17 9.23 -24.25
C ASN A 447 2.79 9.72 -25.66
N LEU A 448 3.20 9.00 -26.70
CA LEU A 448 2.79 9.25 -28.08
C LEU A 448 1.40 8.65 -28.42
N GLN A 449 0.70 8.08 -27.43
CA GLN A 449 -0.60 7.38 -27.59
C GLN A 449 -0.53 6.10 -28.45
N GLU A 450 0.66 5.54 -28.64
CA GLU A 450 0.92 4.28 -29.35
C GLU A 450 0.86 3.10 -28.37
N THR A 451 -0.23 3.00 -27.60
CA THR A 451 -0.39 2.05 -26.49
C THR A 451 -0.35 0.59 -26.94
N GLN A 452 -0.89 0.28 -28.12
CA GLN A 452 -0.84 -1.08 -28.68
C GLN A 452 0.58 -1.52 -28.99
N THR A 453 1.40 -0.62 -29.55
CA THR A 453 2.81 -0.93 -29.83
C THR A 453 3.60 -1.09 -28.54
N ALA A 454 3.34 -0.27 -27.51
CA ALA A 454 3.94 -0.43 -26.19
C ALA A 454 3.55 -1.77 -25.55
N GLN A 455 2.27 -2.15 -25.62
CA GLN A 455 1.78 -3.45 -25.15
C GLN A 455 2.49 -4.61 -25.85
N ASN A 456 2.65 -4.53 -27.18
CA ASN A 456 3.34 -5.57 -27.96
C ASN A 456 4.82 -5.68 -27.58
N ILE A 457 5.51 -4.54 -27.37
CA ILE A 457 6.92 -4.54 -26.91
C ILE A 457 7.04 -5.15 -25.51
N PHE A 458 6.17 -4.75 -24.56
CA PHE A 458 6.19 -5.33 -23.21
C PHE A 458 5.87 -6.82 -23.24
N SER A 459 4.90 -7.24 -24.05
CA SER A 459 4.53 -8.65 -24.22
C SER A 459 5.69 -9.45 -24.80
N HIS A 460 6.33 -8.95 -25.87
CA HIS A 460 7.48 -9.61 -26.49
C HIS A 460 8.69 -9.71 -25.55
N TYR A 461 8.95 -8.66 -24.75
CA TYR A 461 9.97 -8.71 -23.72
C TYR A 461 9.64 -9.76 -22.65
N LEU A 462 8.39 -9.79 -22.18
CA LEU A 462 7.91 -10.70 -21.15
C LEU A 462 7.79 -12.16 -21.61
N GLU A 463 7.69 -12.43 -22.91
CA GLU A 463 7.85 -13.78 -23.47
C GLU A 463 9.22 -14.36 -23.09
N ARG A 464 10.27 -13.53 -23.07
CA ARG A 464 11.64 -13.92 -22.72
C ARG A 464 11.97 -13.75 -21.25
N PHE A 465 11.44 -12.70 -20.60
CA PHE A 465 11.68 -12.39 -19.19
C PHE A 465 10.37 -12.32 -18.40
N PRO A 466 9.62 -13.43 -18.29
CA PRO A 466 8.30 -13.40 -17.65
C PRO A 466 8.36 -12.96 -16.18
N ALA A 467 9.50 -13.09 -15.50
CA ALA A 467 9.65 -12.70 -14.10
C ALA A 467 9.95 -11.20 -13.86
N ASP A 468 10.08 -10.38 -14.92
CA ASP A 468 10.28 -8.93 -14.76
C ASP A 468 8.98 -8.26 -14.29
N LEU A 469 8.91 -8.02 -12.98
CA LEU A 469 7.74 -7.41 -12.34
C LEU A 469 7.53 -5.96 -12.79
N THR A 470 8.59 -5.27 -13.22
CA THR A 470 8.47 -3.86 -13.63
C THR A 470 7.76 -3.78 -14.96
N ILE A 471 8.22 -4.52 -15.98
CA ILE A 471 7.56 -4.56 -17.29
C ILE A 471 6.18 -5.21 -17.18
N ARG A 472 6.01 -6.21 -16.30
CA ARG A 472 4.70 -6.84 -16.05
C ARG A 472 3.72 -5.87 -15.39
N ASP A 473 4.13 -5.05 -14.44
CA ASP A 473 3.29 -4.03 -13.82
C ASP A 473 2.98 -2.91 -14.82
N MET A 474 3.96 -2.47 -15.62
CA MET A 474 3.75 -1.52 -16.72
C MET A 474 2.73 -2.06 -17.73
N LEU A 475 2.84 -3.34 -18.11
CA LEU A 475 1.84 -4.01 -18.93
C LEU A 475 0.50 -4.08 -18.21
N TYR A 476 0.45 -4.57 -16.97
CA TYR A 476 -0.78 -4.74 -16.19
C TYR A 476 -1.55 -3.43 -16.05
N ARG A 477 -0.87 -2.32 -15.72
CA ARG A 477 -1.47 -0.98 -15.63
C ARG A 477 -1.87 -0.42 -16.99
N LEU A 478 -1.20 -0.83 -18.07
CA LEU A 478 -1.58 -0.49 -19.43
C LEU A 478 -2.87 -1.22 -19.85
N VAL A 479 -3.14 -2.43 -19.32
CA VAL A 479 -4.35 -3.23 -19.64
C VAL A 479 -5.48 -3.17 -18.61
N ASN A 480 -5.24 -2.81 -17.34
CA ASN A 480 -6.26 -2.85 -16.27
C ASN A 480 -6.49 -1.46 -15.65
N PRO A 481 -7.71 -0.90 -15.76
CA PRO A 481 -8.04 0.40 -15.18
C PRO A 481 -8.22 0.34 -13.65
N ILE A 482 -7.86 1.43 -12.96
CA ILE A 482 -8.13 1.62 -11.54
C ILE A 482 -9.54 2.21 -11.37
N MET A 483 -10.41 1.49 -10.66
CA MET A 483 -11.83 1.83 -10.52
C MET A 483 -12.22 1.95 -9.04
N LEU A 484 -12.82 3.08 -8.64
CA LEU A 484 -13.29 3.34 -7.27
C LEU A 484 -14.81 3.23 -7.18
N ASN A 485 -15.30 2.55 -6.14
CA ASN A 485 -16.71 2.48 -5.75
C ASN A 485 -16.87 3.12 -4.36
N LEU A 486 -17.44 4.32 -4.29
CA LEU A 486 -17.56 5.12 -3.08
C LEU A 486 -18.96 4.98 -2.46
N GLY A 487 -19.01 4.75 -1.15
CA GLY A 487 -20.25 4.45 -0.42
C GLY A 487 -20.86 3.12 -0.83
N CYS A 488 -20.03 2.09 -1.00
CA CYS A 488 -20.44 0.84 -1.64
C CYS A 488 -21.49 0.02 -0.84
N GLY A 489 -21.67 0.29 0.45
CA GLY A 489 -22.53 -0.48 1.32
C GLY A 489 -22.21 -1.97 1.24
N ARG A 490 -23.20 -2.79 0.88
CA ARG A 490 -23.05 -4.24 0.65
C ARG A 490 -22.98 -4.63 -0.83
N ARG A 491 -23.02 -3.67 -1.75
CA ARG A 491 -22.99 -3.93 -3.19
C ARG A 491 -21.68 -3.46 -3.79
N TYR A 492 -20.84 -4.42 -4.08
CA TYR A 492 -19.53 -4.18 -4.67
C TYR A 492 -19.03 -5.40 -5.42
N HIS A 493 -17.98 -5.19 -6.21
CA HIS A 493 -17.25 -6.23 -6.91
C HIS A 493 -15.77 -6.18 -6.53
N SER A 494 -15.08 -7.32 -6.50
CA SER A 494 -13.68 -7.41 -6.04
C SER A 494 -12.69 -6.73 -6.98
N ASP A 495 -13.04 -6.57 -8.25
CA ASP A 495 -12.23 -5.82 -9.23
C ASP A 495 -12.30 -4.30 -9.01
N TRP A 496 -13.21 -3.83 -8.16
CA TRP A 496 -13.32 -2.43 -7.76
C TRP A 496 -12.68 -2.23 -6.39
N ILE A 497 -12.10 -1.04 -6.20
CA ILE A 497 -11.68 -0.59 -4.89
C ILE A 497 -12.91 0.00 -4.19
N ASN A 498 -13.38 -0.66 -3.14
CA ASN A 498 -14.63 -0.32 -2.48
C ASN A 498 -14.37 0.44 -1.18
N ILE A 499 -15.04 1.57 -1.00
CA ILE A 499 -14.83 2.49 0.11
C ILE A 499 -16.18 2.82 0.76
N ASP A 500 -16.27 2.74 2.08
CA ASP A 500 -17.48 3.08 2.83
C ASP A 500 -17.14 3.65 4.22
N ILE A 501 -18.04 4.43 4.82
CA ILE A 501 -17.86 4.98 6.18
C ILE A 501 -17.69 3.87 7.24
N LYS A 502 -18.30 2.71 7.01
CA LYS A 502 -18.10 1.50 7.82
C LYS A 502 -17.80 0.32 6.91
N SER A 503 -16.77 -0.46 7.25
CA SER A 503 -16.47 -1.69 6.51
C SER A 503 -17.60 -2.71 6.67
N SER A 504 -18.11 -3.20 5.56
CA SER A 504 -19.14 -4.24 5.48
C SER A 504 -18.56 -5.63 5.16
N GLY A 505 -17.26 -5.72 4.88
CA GLY A 505 -16.54 -6.94 4.49
C GLY A 505 -15.05 -6.70 4.25
N SER A 506 -14.28 -7.77 4.00
CA SER A 506 -12.82 -7.72 3.80
C SER A 506 -12.37 -6.86 2.62
N ASP A 507 -13.23 -6.71 1.60
CA ASP A 507 -12.95 -5.98 0.37
C ASP A 507 -13.43 -4.51 0.42
N VAL A 508 -13.83 -4.02 1.60
CA VAL A 508 -14.34 -2.67 1.80
C VAL A 508 -13.44 -1.89 2.76
N ILE A 509 -12.85 -0.82 2.25
CA ILE A 509 -12.02 0.11 3.00
C ILE A 509 -12.91 1.04 3.83
N ALA A 510 -12.80 0.95 5.16
CA ALA A 510 -13.47 1.89 6.06
C ALA A 510 -12.81 3.28 5.97
N HIS A 511 -13.50 4.25 5.38
CA HIS A 511 -13.02 5.63 5.24
C HIS A 511 -14.19 6.61 5.14
N ASN A 512 -14.08 7.72 5.88
CA ASN A 512 -15.07 8.79 5.83
C ASN A 512 -14.76 9.76 4.67
N LEU A 513 -15.63 9.78 3.66
CA LEU A 513 -15.48 10.62 2.46
C LEU A 513 -15.55 12.13 2.74
N PHE A 514 -16.02 12.55 3.93
CA PHE A 514 -15.90 13.95 4.37
C PHE A 514 -14.43 14.39 4.56
N HIS A 515 -13.49 13.44 4.66
CA HIS A 515 -12.06 13.71 4.76
C HIS A 515 -11.32 13.65 3.40
N GLY A 516 -12.06 13.63 2.28
CA GLY A 516 -11.51 13.50 0.93
C GLY A 516 -11.31 12.04 0.51
N ILE A 517 -10.93 11.84 -0.75
CA ILE A 517 -10.71 10.49 -1.33
C ILE A 517 -9.22 10.12 -1.14
N PRO A 518 -8.87 8.97 -0.55
CA PRO A 518 -7.49 8.63 -0.17
C PRO A 518 -6.65 8.12 -1.35
N TYR A 519 -6.74 8.79 -2.49
CA TYR A 519 -6.02 8.50 -3.73
C TYR A 519 -5.37 9.78 -4.27
N ALA A 520 -4.25 9.62 -4.96
CA ALA A 520 -3.51 10.72 -5.55
C ALA A 520 -4.28 11.38 -6.71
N ASP A 521 -3.91 12.61 -7.02
CA ASP A 521 -4.44 13.33 -8.17
C ASP A 521 -4.16 12.56 -9.46
N HIS A 522 -5.11 12.57 -10.40
CA HIS A 522 -4.95 11.95 -11.72
C HIS A 522 -4.47 10.48 -11.67
N SER A 523 -4.91 9.72 -10.68
CA SER A 523 -4.46 8.34 -10.47
C SER A 523 -5.53 7.28 -10.80
N VAL A 524 -6.79 7.68 -10.93
CA VAL A 524 -7.95 6.79 -11.08
C VAL A 524 -8.55 6.91 -12.49
N ASP A 525 -8.97 5.79 -13.08
CA ASP A 525 -9.59 5.75 -14.40
C ASP A 525 -11.12 5.93 -14.32
N VAL A 526 -11.73 5.36 -13.28
CA VAL A 526 -13.19 5.38 -13.07
C VAL A 526 -13.55 5.67 -11.61
N VAL A 527 -14.52 6.56 -11.40
CA VAL A 527 -15.17 6.78 -10.10
C VAL A 527 -16.66 6.48 -10.23
N TYR A 528 -17.16 5.61 -9.38
CA TYR A 528 -18.57 5.29 -9.24
C TYR A 528 -19.03 5.57 -7.82
N HIS A 529 -20.23 6.13 -7.67
CA HIS A 529 -20.93 6.13 -6.39
C HIS A 529 -22.45 6.09 -6.61
N SER A 530 -23.15 5.43 -5.70
CA SER A 530 -24.59 5.23 -5.78
C SER A 530 -25.22 5.44 -4.43
N HIS A 531 -26.20 6.34 -4.39
CA HIS A 531 -26.94 6.73 -3.18
C HIS A 531 -26.01 7.24 -2.06
N VAL A 532 -25.21 8.25 -2.39
CA VAL A 532 -24.22 8.88 -1.51
C VAL A 532 -24.39 10.39 -1.44
N LEU A 533 -24.61 11.03 -2.59
CA LEU A 533 -24.57 12.48 -2.74
C LEU A 533 -25.74 13.17 -2.02
N GLU A 534 -26.91 12.54 -2.00
CA GLU A 534 -28.10 12.99 -1.30
C GLU A 534 -27.93 13.04 0.22
N HIS A 535 -27.03 12.22 0.77
CA HIS A 535 -26.70 12.21 2.20
C HIS A 535 -25.67 13.27 2.56
N MET A 536 -25.14 14.02 1.59
CA MET A 536 -24.23 15.13 1.84
C MET A 536 -24.99 16.46 1.93
N PRO A 537 -24.60 17.37 2.83
CA PRO A 537 -25.12 18.74 2.81
C PRO A 537 -24.91 19.37 1.43
N LYS A 538 -25.92 20.08 0.90
CA LYS A 538 -25.87 20.71 -0.43
C LYS A 538 -24.60 21.51 -0.68
N GLN A 539 -24.11 22.22 0.34
CA GLN A 539 -22.88 23.03 0.28
C GLN A 539 -21.59 22.21 0.17
N PHE A 540 -21.61 20.94 0.60
CA PHE A 540 -20.47 20.04 0.54
C PHE A 540 -20.42 19.24 -0.77
N ALA A 541 -21.56 19.04 -1.43
CA ALA A 541 -21.61 18.31 -2.70
C ALA A 541 -20.60 18.80 -3.76
N PRO A 542 -20.39 20.11 -3.98
CA PRO A 542 -19.33 20.58 -4.89
C PRO A 542 -17.91 20.16 -4.46
N VAL A 543 -17.63 20.15 -3.15
CA VAL A 543 -16.32 19.74 -2.61
C VAL A 543 -16.09 18.25 -2.87
N PHE A 544 -17.09 17.41 -2.63
CA PHE A 544 -17.01 15.99 -2.90
C PHE A 544 -16.85 15.67 -4.39
N ILE A 545 -17.61 16.33 -5.26
CA ILE A 545 -17.47 16.15 -6.72
C ILE A 545 -16.11 16.68 -7.21
N GLN A 546 -15.57 17.75 -6.59
CA GLN A 546 -14.21 18.22 -6.85
C GLN A 546 -13.15 17.18 -6.46
N GLU A 547 -13.34 16.47 -5.36
CA GLU A 547 -12.47 15.34 -4.96
C GLU A 547 -12.53 14.20 -5.99
N CYS A 548 -13.73 13.82 -6.46
CA CYS A 548 -13.88 12.85 -7.54
C CYS A 548 -13.16 13.32 -8.83
N PHE A 549 -13.28 14.60 -9.16
CA PHE A 549 -12.56 15.19 -10.28
C PHE A 549 -11.04 15.16 -10.07
N ARG A 550 -10.55 15.48 -8.87
CA ARG A 550 -9.12 15.49 -8.53
C ARG A 550 -8.46 14.15 -8.81
N VAL A 551 -9.05 13.06 -8.29
CA VAL A 551 -8.46 11.72 -8.41
C VAL A 551 -8.52 11.14 -9.83
N LEU A 552 -9.49 11.56 -10.66
CA LEU A 552 -9.63 11.04 -12.03
C LEU A 552 -8.48 11.48 -12.96
N LYS A 553 -8.02 10.58 -13.82
CA LYS A 553 -7.13 10.88 -14.95
C LYS A 553 -7.86 11.70 -16.01
N LYS A 554 -7.10 12.34 -16.91
CA LYS A 554 -7.65 12.89 -18.15
C LYS A 554 -8.21 11.75 -19.00
N GLY A 555 -9.43 11.91 -19.49
CA GLY A 555 -10.26 10.89 -20.14
C GLY A 555 -11.08 10.03 -19.19
N GLY A 556 -10.83 10.12 -17.87
CA GLY A 556 -11.49 9.30 -16.85
C GLY A 556 -12.99 9.56 -16.75
N ILE A 557 -13.74 8.55 -16.30
CA ILE A 557 -15.21 8.56 -16.25
C ILE A 557 -15.68 8.63 -14.79
N ILE A 558 -16.66 9.48 -14.53
CA ILE A 558 -17.47 9.40 -13.31
C ILE A 558 -18.86 8.90 -13.65
N ARG A 559 -19.38 7.97 -12.85
CA ARG A 559 -20.79 7.55 -12.86
C ARG A 559 -21.42 7.85 -11.50
N VAL A 560 -22.47 8.66 -11.51
CA VAL A 560 -23.20 9.12 -10.33
C VAL A 560 -24.62 8.58 -10.38
N VAL A 561 -25.04 7.92 -9.31
CA VAL A 561 -26.41 7.42 -9.14
C VAL A 561 -27.03 8.04 -7.89
N VAL A 562 -28.19 8.66 -8.05
CA VAL A 562 -28.94 9.37 -6.99
C VAL A 562 -30.44 9.12 -7.15
N PRO A 563 -31.27 9.33 -6.12
CA PRO A 563 -32.72 9.36 -6.26
C PRO A 563 -33.17 10.38 -7.33
N ASP A 564 -34.11 10.00 -8.21
CA ASP A 564 -34.58 10.87 -9.30
C ASP A 564 -35.71 11.81 -8.84
N LEU A 565 -35.35 13.02 -8.44
CA LEU A 565 -36.33 14.04 -8.04
C LEU A 565 -37.35 14.35 -9.15
N GLU A 566 -36.90 14.38 -10.40
CA GLU A 566 -37.78 14.72 -11.51
C GLU A 566 -38.86 13.65 -11.69
N GLN A 567 -38.46 12.37 -11.64
CA GLN A 567 -39.40 11.26 -11.76
C GLN A 567 -40.37 11.22 -10.58
N ILE A 568 -39.88 11.47 -9.34
CA ILE A 568 -40.73 11.55 -8.15
C ILE A 568 -41.80 12.64 -8.33
N VAL A 569 -41.41 13.85 -8.77
CA VAL A 569 -42.34 14.97 -8.94
C VAL A 569 -43.34 14.71 -10.07
N ARG A 570 -42.93 14.07 -11.17
CA ARG A 570 -43.83 13.69 -12.26
C ARG A 570 -44.89 12.69 -11.82
N GLU A 571 -44.49 11.67 -11.07
CA GLU A 571 -45.42 10.68 -10.51
C GLU A 571 -46.34 11.33 -9.46
N TYR A 572 -45.83 12.26 -8.64
CA TYR A 572 -46.65 13.05 -7.73
C TYR A 572 -47.75 13.83 -8.47
N ILE A 573 -47.40 14.59 -9.52
CA ILE A 573 -48.39 15.37 -10.29
C ILE A 573 -49.42 14.45 -10.93
N LYS A 574 -48.97 13.37 -11.58
CA LYS A 574 -49.84 12.39 -12.23
C LYS A 574 -50.83 11.75 -11.25
N ASN A 575 -50.33 11.25 -10.11
CA ASN A 575 -51.18 10.59 -9.12
C ASN A 575 -52.12 11.59 -8.43
N LEU A 576 -51.67 12.83 -8.21
CA LEU A 576 -52.53 13.91 -7.71
C LEU A 576 -53.69 14.20 -8.67
N GLU A 577 -53.40 14.40 -9.96
CA GLU A 577 -54.42 14.68 -10.98
C GLU A 577 -55.43 13.54 -11.10
N GLN A 578 -54.99 12.29 -11.02
CA GLN A 578 -55.87 11.13 -11.08
C GLN A 578 -56.69 10.96 -9.79
N ALA A 579 -56.08 11.13 -8.61
CA ALA A 579 -56.78 11.05 -7.33
C ALA A 579 -57.85 12.15 -7.18
N LEU A 580 -57.61 13.35 -7.71
CA LEU A 580 -58.61 14.43 -7.76
C LEU A 580 -59.81 14.11 -8.68
N ASN A 581 -59.68 13.12 -9.56
CA ASN A 581 -60.76 12.58 -10.38
C ASN A 581 -61.35 11.29 -9.77
N ASP A 582 -61.27 11.15 -8.44
CA ASP A 582 -61.81 10.02 -7.66
C ASP A 582 -61.23 8.63 -8.02
N ASP A 583 -60.01 8.58 -8.57
CA ASP A 583 -59.28 7.32 -8.75
C ASP A 583 -58.64 6.87 -7.43
N GLU A 584 -59.27 5.89 -6.77
CA GLU A 584 -58.82 5.32 -5.49
C GLU A 584 -57.41 4.69 -5.58
N GLN A 585 -57.07 4.05 -6.71
CA GLN A 585 -55.75 3.44 -6.89
C GLN A 585 -54.68 4.52 -7.00
N ALA A 586 -54.96 5.61 -7.72
CA ALA A 586 -54.08 6.76 -7.77
C ALA A 586 -53.96 7.46 -6.40
N GLY A 587 -55.02 7.49 -5.60
CA GLY A 587 -54.98 7.97 -4.21
C GLY A 587 -53.97 7.21 -3.35
N ASN A 588 -53.98 5.88 -3.40
CA ASN A 588 -53.00 5.05 -2.69
C ASN A 588 -51.56 5.26 -3.20
N GLN A 589 -51.38 5.46 -4.51
CA GLN A 589 -50.06 5.76 -5.09
C GLN A 589 -49.58 7.17 -4.71
N TYR A 590 -50.49 8.13 -4.60
CA TYR A 590 -50.24 9.48 -4.14
C TYR A 590 -49.69 9.50 -2.70
N GLU A 591 -50.26 8.69 -1.80
CA GLU A 591 -49.76 8.59 -0.43
C GLU A 591 -48.30 8.11 -0.39
N TRP A 592 -47.98 7.07 -1.17
CA TRP A 592 -46.60 6.57 -1.25
C TRP A 592 -45.63 7.60 -1.82
N ILE A 593 -45.96 8.23 -2.95
CA ILE A 593 -45.03 9.16 -3.62
C ILE A 593 -44.76 10.41 -2.76
N MET A 594 -45.72 10.82 -1.93
CA MET A 594 -45.52 11.87 -0.94
C MET A 594 -44.49 11.46 0.13
N LEU A 595 -44.51 10.21 0.59
CA LEU A 595 -43.51 9.70 1.52
C LEU A 595 -42.13 9.61 0.86
N GLU A 596 -42.05 9.09 -0.36
CA GLU A 596 -40.80 9.03 -1.12
C GLU A 596 -40.17 10.42 -1.33
N LEU A 597 -41.02 11.44 -1.60
CA LEU A 597 -40.59 12.81 -1.79
C LEU A 597 -40.17 13.50 -0.48
N TYR A 598 -40.99 13.42 0.57
CA TYR A 598 -40.80 14.23 1.77
C TYR A 598 -40.17 13.46 2.93
N ASP A 599 -40.65 12.25 3.25
CA ASP A 599 -40.26 11.52 4.47
C ASP A 599 -38.74 11.25 4.50
N GLN A 600 -38.12 10.98 3.35
CA GLN A 600 -36.67 10.83 3.21
C GLN A 600 -35.86 12.06 3.65
N THR A 601 -36.46 13.26 3.59
CA THR A 601 -35.80 14.54 3.91
C THR A 601 -36.19 15.11 5.28
N VAL A 602 -37.37 14.73 5.81
CA VAL A 602 -37.93 15.33 7.03
C VAL A 602 -38.01 14.38 8.23
N ARG A 603 -37.80 13.07 8.05
CA ARG A 603 -37.90 12.08 9.14
C ARG A 603 -36.95 12.40 10.30
N ASN A 604 -37.39 12.00 11.50
CA ASN A 604 -36.63 12.16 12.75
C ASN A 604 -36.34 10.82 13.44
N GLN A 605 -36.66 9.71 12.79
CA GLN A 605 -36.42 8.35 13.28
C GLN A 605 -36.12 7.41 12.11
N SER A 606 -35.46 6.29 12.41
CA SER A 606 -35.07 5.32 11.39
C SER A 606 -36.29 4.72 10.70
N GLY A 607 -36.23 4.63 9.37
CA GLY A 607 -37.34 4.14 8.52
C GLY A 607 -38.51 5.11 8.32
N GLY A 608 -38.74 6.07 9.23
CA GLY A 608 -39.76 7.11 9.09
C GLY A 608 -41.18 6.60 8.84
N ALA A 609 -42.01 7.44 8.22
CA ALA A 609 -43.37 7.07 7.84
C ALA A 609 -43.40 6.04 6.69
N MET A 610 -42.34 5.92 5.88
CA MET A 610 -42.24 4.86 4.86
C MET A 610 -42.25 3.46 5.48
N LEU A 611 -41.53 3.26 6.58
CA LEU A 611 -41.52 1.98 7.29
C LEU A 611 -42.90 1.66 7.88
N ASP A 612 -43.62 2.66 8.38
CA ASP A 612 -44.97 2.47 8.90
C ASP A 612 -45.98 2.15 7.78
N TYR A 613 -45.80 2.74 6.59
CA TYR A 613 -46.54 2.35 5.40
C TYR A 613 -46.29 0.88 5.02
N TRP A 614 -45.03 0.43 5.06
CA TRP A 614 -44.66 -0.96 4.77
C TRP A 614 -45.19 -2.00 5.77
N LYS A 615 -45.49 -1.59 7.01
CA LYS A 615 -46.08 -2.48 8.04
C LYS A 615 -47.56 -2.75 7.80
N GLN A 616 -48.23 -1.99 6.94
CA GLN A 616 -49.65 -2.21 6.64
C GLN A 616 -49.85 -3.56 5.92
N ASN A 617 -50.92 -4.27 6.28
CA ASN A 617 -51.28 -5.54 5.68
C ASN A 617 -52.81 -5.63 5.51
N PRO A 618 -53.34 -5.54 4.27
CA PRO A 618 -52.61 -5.36 3.02
C PRO A 618 -51.94 -3.99 2.88
N MET A 619 -50.85 -3.89 2.11
CA MET A 619 -50.17 -2.62 1.81
C MET A 619 -50.88 -1.95 0.60
N PRO A 620 -51.40 -0.70 0.72
CA PRO A 620 -52.34 -0.16 -0.28
C PRO A 620 -51.81 -0.02 -1.72
N ALA A 621 -50.53 0.28 -1.91
CA ALA A 621 -49.90 0.49 -3.23
C ALA A 621 -48.79 -0.54 -3.55
N GLU A 622 -48.93 -1.79 -3.09
CA GLU A 622 -47.84 -2.77 -3.08
C GLU A 622 -47.11 -2.97 -4.41
N THR A 623 -47.84 -3.32 -5.47
CA THR A 623 -47.25 -3.58 -6.78
C THR A 623 -46.52 -2.35 -7.32
N TYR A 624 -47.13 -1.17 -7.16
CA TYR A 624 -46.54 0.11 -7.58
C TYR A 624 -45.20 0.37 -6.87
N ILE A 625 -45.14 0.13 -5.56
CA ILE A 625 -43.93 0.31 -4.75
C ILE A 625 -42.82 -0.65 -5.19
N PHE A 626 -43.14 -1.92 -5.43
CA PHE A 626 -42.14 -2.91 -5.85
C PHE A 626 -41.63 -2.65 -7.27
N ASP A 627 -42.48 -2.17 -8.17
CA ASP A 627 -42.07 -1.78 -9.52
C ASP A 627 -41.15 -0.56 -9.50
N ARG A 628 -41.44 0.41 -8.61
CA ARG A 628 -40.71 1.66 -8.49
C ARG A 628 -39.38 1.51 -7.75
N CYS A 629 -39.40 0.97 -6.53
CA CYS A 629 -38.21 0.86 -5.67
C CYS A 629 -37.40 -0.42 -5.91
N GLY A 630 -37.90 -1.32 -6.75
CA GLY A 630 -37.19 -2.53 -7.16
C GLY A 630 -37.07 -3.60 -6.07
N ARG A 631 -36.09 -4.48 -6.24
CA ARG A 631 -35.95 -5.70 -5.44
C ARG A 631 -35.61 -5.42 -3.97
N GLU A 632 -34.88 -4.35 -3.67
CA GLU A 632 -34.55 -4.01 -2.28
C GLU A 632 -35.77 -3.77 -1.41
N ALA A 633 -36.72 -2.98 -1.90
CA ALA A 633 -37.96 -2.70 -1.18
C ALA A 633 -38.76 -3.99 -1.00
N MET A 634 -38.82 -4.83 -2.04
CA MET A 634 -39.47 -6.13 -1.97
C MET A 634 -38.85 -7.04 -0.89
N ASP A 635 -37.52 -7.18 -0.87
CA ASP A 635 -36.81 -7.99 0.12
C ASP A 635 -37.00 -7.44 1.55
N ALA A 636 -36.96 -6.12 1.72
CA ALA A 636 -37.19 -5.45 2.99
C ALA A 636 -38.61 -5.69 3.53
N VAL A 637 -39.64 -5.51 2.69
CA VAL A 637 -41.04 -5.74 3.05
C VAL A 637 -41.29 -7.21 3.36
N MET A 638 -40.75 -8.14 2.59
CA MET A 638 -40.85 -9.58 2.87
C MET A 638 -40.18 -9.96 4.20
N SER A 639 -39.04 -9.35 4.52
CA SER A 639 -38.38 -9.55 5.81
C SER A 639 -39.24 -9.06 6.97
N LEU A 640 -39.86 -7.89 6.85
CA LEU A 640 -40.77 -7.33 7.88
C LEU A 640 -41.96 -8.26 8.16
N ARG A 641 -42.59 -8.80 7.10
CA ARG A 641 -43.71 -9.74 7.22
C ARG A 641 -43.35 -11.02 7.96
N LYS A 642 -42.13 -11.52 7.79
CA LYS A 642 -41.66 -12.74 8.48
C LYS A 642 -41.46 -12.55 9.98
N HIS A 643 -41.09 -11.36 10.44
CA HIS A 643 -40.68 -11.12 11.83
C HIS A 643 -41.81 -10.66 12.76
N ASN A 644 -43.06 -10.58 12.29
CA ASN A 644 -44.25 -10.20 13.08
C ASN A 644 -43.99 -9.01 14.04
N VAL A 645 -43.33 -7.97 13.51
CA VAL A 645 -42.89 -6.81 14.30
C VAL A 645 -44.13 -6.15 14.92
N PRO A 646 -44.22 -6.04 16.26
CA PRO A 646 -45.38 -5.44 16.92
C PRO A 646 -45.67 -4.04 16.37
N GLN A 647 -46.95 -3.75 16.07
CA GLN A 647 -47.45 -2.40 15.84
C GLN A 647 -47.43 -1.61 17.16
N THR A 648 -46.24 -1.30 17.66
CA THR A 648 -46.10 -0.31 18.72
C THR A 648 -45.94 1.03 18.02
N PRO A 649 -46.80 2.03 18.25
CA PRO A 649 -46.56 3.36 17.71
C PRO A 649 -45.20 3.83 18.25
N SER A 650 -44.19 3.92 17.39
CA SER A 650 -42.99 4.66 17.74
C SER A 650 -43.45 6.10 17.98
N GLN A 651 -43.29 6.59 19.20
CA GLN A 651 -43.60 7.98 19.48
C GLN A 651 -42.57 8.85 18.73
N ASP A 652 -43.03 9.53 17.68
CA ASP A 652 -42.21 10.41 16.84
C ASP A 652 -41.44 11.39 17.73
N LEU A 653 -40.10 11.37 17.60
CA LEU A 653 -39.20 12.22 18.37
C LEU A 653 -39.52 13.71 18.21
N LEU A 654 -40.01 14.15 17.05
CA LEU A 654 -40.46 15.52 16.83
C LEU A 654 -41.70 15.84 17.65
N VAL A 655 -42.70 14.94 17.67
CA VAL A 655 -43.91 15.12 18.46
C VAL A 655 -43.58 15.14 19.95
N GLN A 656 -42.67 14.27 20.41
CA GLN A 656 -42.19 14.30 21.79
C GLN A 656 -41.46 15.61 22.11
N ALA A 657 -40.58 16.08 21.23
CA ALA A 657 -39.88 17.35 21.41
C ALA A 657 -40.83 18.55 21.46
N MET A 658 -41.91 18.55 20.68
CA MET A 658 -42.90 19.64 20.67
C MET A 658 -43.83 19.60 21.88
N THR A 659 -44.22 18.41 22.34
CA THR A 659 -45.21 18.24 23.43
C THR A 659 -44.58 18.21 24.82
N LYS A 660 -43.33 17.73 24.95
CA LYS A 660 -42.56 17.65 26.19
C LYS A 660 -41.06 17.90 25.91
N PRO A 661 -40.68 19.14 25.53
CA PRO A 661 -39.30 19.45 25.16
C PRO A 661 -38.34 19.13 26.30
N ASN A 662 -37.32 18.35 26.01
CA ASN A 662 -36.15 18.19 26.86
C ASN A 662 -34.88 18.08 26.00
N GLU A 663 -33.74 18.45 26.58
CA GLU A 663 -32.45 18.47 25.86
C GLU A 663 -32.04 17.11 25.31
N GLN A 664 -32.40 16.02 25.97
CA GLN A 664 -32.03 14.67 25.53
C GLN A 664 -32.76 14.27 24.23
N ILE A 665 -34.05 14.58 24.11
CA ILE A 665 -34.83 14.32 22.91
C ILE A 665 -34.32 15.17 21.75
N LEU A 666 -34.04 16.47 21.99
CA LEU A 666 -33.46 17.35 20.97
C LEU A 666 -32.09 16.85 20.49
N LEU A 667 -31.25 16.36 21.40
CA LEU A 667 -29.94 15.78 21.06
C LEU A 667 -30.08 14.47 20.28
N GLN A 668 -31.05 13.62 20.62
CA GLN A 668 -31.33 12.38 19.88
C GLN A 668 -31.78 12.69 18.45
N MET A 669 -32.68 13.65 18.27
CA MET A 669 -33.09 14.13 16.94
C MET A 669 -31.90 14.68 16.15
N ALA A 670 -31.07 15.53 16.76
CA ALA A 670 -29.90 16.10 16.09
C ALA A 670 -28.92 15.01 15.63
N LYS A 671 -28.64 14.01 16.50
CA LYS A 671 -27.79 12.85 16.16
C LYS A 671 -28.37 12.02 15.02
N PHE A 672 -29.68 11.79 15.02
CA PHE A 672 -30.33 11.04 13.96
C PHE A 672 -30.22 11.77 12.61
N ARG A 673 -30.45 13.09 12.58
CA ARG A 673 -30.40 13.86 11.33
C ARG A 673 -29.01 13.94 10.68
N ILE A 674 -27.94 13.59 11.40
CA ILE A 674 -26.57 13.49 10.86
C ILE A 674 -26.06 12.04 10.78
N SER A 675 -26.93 11.05 10.95
CA SER A 675 -26.54 9.62 11.00
C SER A 675 -26.21 9.01 9.64
N GLY A 676 -26.58 9.68 8.55
CA GLY A 676 -26.49 9.17 7.18
C GLY A 676 -27.78 8.54 6.64
N GLU A 677 -28.87 8.47 7.42
CA GLU A 677 -30.17 8.00 6.90
C GLU A 677 -31.01 9.10 6.22
N VAL A 678 -30.78 10.37 6.55
CA VAL A 678 -31.56 11.50 6.03
C VAL A 678 -30.98 11.98 4.71
N HIS A 679 -31.84 12.27 3.74
CA HIS A 679 -31.46 12.96 2.51
C HIS A 679 -31.40 14.46 2.79
N HIS A 680 -30.21 15.05 2.67
CA HIS A 680 -29.97 16.49 2.82
C HIS A 680 -30.29 17.27 1.54
N TRP A 681 -30.24 16.61 0.37
CA TRP A 681 -30.58 17.21 -0.92
C TRP A 681 -31.03 16.15 -1.92
N MET A 682 -31.84 16.53 -2.91
CA MET A 682 -32.21 15.67 -4.03
C MET A 682 -31.84 16.33 -5.35
N TYR A 683 -31.64 15.52 -6.38
CA TYR A 683 -31.15 15.96 -7.68
C TYR A 683 -32.07 15.52 -8.80
N ASP A 684 -32.15 16.38 -9.82
CA ASP A 684 -32.76 16.08 -11.12
C ASP A 684 -31.68 16.13 -12.20
N ARG A 685 -32.08 15.83 -13.44
CA ARG A 685 -31.15 15.85 -14.59
C ARG A 685 -30.48 17.21 -14.83
N TYR A 686 -31.08 18.32 -14.39
CA TYR A 686 -30.54 19.66 -14.60
C TYR A 686 -29.53 20.03 -13.51
N SER A 687 -29.91 19.89 -12.25
CA SER A 687 -29.11 20.23 -11.07
C SER A 687 -27.88 19.34 -10.94
N LEU A 688 -27.98 18.03 -11.18
CA LEU A 688 -26.82 17.12 -11.17
C LEU A 688 -25.85 17.46 -12.31
N ARG A 689 -26.38 17.74 -13.51
CA ARG A 689 -25.57 18.19 -14.66
C ARG A 689 -24.84 19.50 -14.35
N CYS A 690 -25.52 20.46 -13.73
CA CYS A 690 -24.89 21.73 -13.35
C CYS A 690 -23.78 21.53 -12.32
N LEU A 691 -23.99 20.67 -11.32
CA LEU A 691 -22.98 20.34 -10.32
C LEU A 691 -21.71 19.76 -10.97
N LEU A 692 -21.86 18.75 -11.82
CA LEU A 692 -20.73 18.13 -12.54
C LEU A 692 -20.03 19.15 -13.45
N LYS A 693 -20.80 19.92 -14.22
CA LYS A 693 -20.27 20.93 -15.15
C LYS A 693 -19.47 22.02 -14.43
N ASN A 694 -19.95 22.48 -13.27
CA ASN A 694 -19.31 23.57 -12.52
C ASN A 694 -17.95 23.15 -11.94
N VAL A 695 -17.75 21.86 -11.65
CA VAL A 695 -16.46 21.31 -11.20
C VAL A 695 -15.47 21.13 -12.37
N GLY A 696 -15.97 21.12 -13.61
CA GLY A 696 -15.14 20.98 -14.82
C GLY A 696 -15.35 19.68 -15.58
N PHE A 697 -16.31 18.84 -15.19
CA PHE A 697 -16.68 17.69 -16.00
C PHE A 697 -17.36 18.11 -17.31
N SER A 698 -17.25 17.23 -18.30
CA SER A 698 -17.69 17.39 -19.68
C SER A 698 -18.29 16.07 -20.19
N ASP A 699 -18.87 16.06 -21.39
CA ASP A 699 -19.58 14.86 -21.92
C ASP A 699 -20.61 14.29 -20.93
N ILE A 700 -21.34 15.19 -20.26
CA ILE A 700 -22.29 14.83 -19.21
C ILE A 700 -23.57 14.32 -19.87
N GLN A 701 -23.99 13.10 -19.52
CA GLN A 701 -25.17 12.46 -20.09
C GLN A 701 -25.93 11.64 -19.06
N VAL A 702 -27.26 11.62 -19.19
CA VAL A 702 -28.11 10.67 -18.46
C VAL A 702 -27.97 9.31 -19.12
N CYS A 703 -27.78 8.27 -18.32
CA CYS A 703 -27.57 6.90 -18.78
C CYS A 703 -28.69 5.98 -18.25
N ARG A 704 -28.79 4.78 -18.81
CA ARG A 704 -29.56 3.68 -18.21
C ARG A 704 -28.69 2.90 -17.22
N ALA A 705 -29.31 2.12 -16.34
CA ALA A 705 -28.60 1.25 -15.39
C ALA A 705 -27.70 0.22 -16.10
N ASP A 706 -28.15 -0.31 -17.24
CA ASP A 706 -27.48 -1.31 -18.08
C ASP A 706 -26.65 -0.70 -19.22
N GLN A 707 -26.45 0.62 -19.22
CA GLN A 707 -25.66 1.31 -20.24
C GLN A 707 -24.61 2.20 -19.57
N SER A 708 -23.35 1.95 -19.91
CA SER A 708 -22.22 2.68 -19.37
C SER A 708 -21.09 2.77 -20.40
N ASN A 709 -20.37 3.89 -20.38
CA ASN A 709 -19.11 4.03 -21.09
C ASN A 709 -17.93 3.34 -20.37
N ILE A 710 -18.15 2.82 -19.17
CA ILE A 710 -17.17 2.03 -18.41
C ILE A 710 -17.11 0.63 -19.03
N ALA A 711 -15.90 0.17 -19.36
CA ALA A 711 -15.70 -1.13 -19.98
C ALA A 711 -16.23 -2.26 -19.08
N ASN A 712 -16.98 -3.20 -19.68
CA ASN A 712 -17.54 -4.37 -19.00
C ASN A 712 -18.43 -4.05 -17.77
N PHE A 713 -18.97 -2.83 -17.65
CA PHE A 713 -19.66 -2.38 -16.43
C PHE A 713 -20.75 -3.35 -15.93
N ASN A 714 -21.59 -3.85 -16.84
CA ASN A 714 -22.70 -4.73 -16.50
C ASN A 714 -22.24 -6.12 -15.98
N SER A 715 -20.99 -6.53 -16.26
CA SER A 715 -20.45 -7.79 -15.73
C SER A 715 -20.13 -7.74 -14.24
N TYR A 716 -20.05 -6.53 -13.66
CA TYR A 716 -19.82 -6.34 -12.22
C TYR A 716 -21.11 -6.44 -11.39
N PHE A 717 -22.28 -6.39 -12.04
CA PHE A 717 -23.60 -6.49 -11.40
C PHE A 717 -23.83 -5.47 -10.26
N ILE A 718 -23.33 -4.23 -10.42
CA ILE A 718 -23.42 -3.19 -9.39
C ILE A 718 -24.74 -2.39 -9.49
N ASP A 719 -25.16 -2.01 -10.70
CA ASP A 719 -26.44 -1.31 -10.94
C ASP A 719 -27.59 -2.28 -11.31
N THR A 720 -27.25 -3.46 -11.84
CA THR A 720 -28.19 -4.47 -12.32
C THR A 720 -27.84 -5.86 -11.81
N ASP A 721 -28.82 -6.74 -11.64
CA ASP A 721 -28.58 -8.15 -11.32
C ASP A 721 -28.09 -8.96 -12.54
N GLN A 722 -27.83 -10.26 -12.34
CA GLN A 722 -27.38 -11.18 -13.38
C GLN A 722 -28.37 -11.37 -14.54
N SER A 723 -29.65 -11.04 -14.33
CA SER A 723 -30.68 -11.07 -15.38
C SER A 723 -30.82 -9.73 -16.10
N GLY A 724 -30.03 -8.72 -15.72
CA GLY A 724 -30.08 -7.37 -16.25
C GLY A 724 -31.16 -6.48 -15.63
N LYS A 725 -31.83 -6.94 -14.56
CA LYS A 725 -32.84 -6.13 -13.86
C LYS A 725 -32.17 -5.10 -12.97
N THR A 726 -32.55 -3.82 -13.12
CA THR A 726 -32.05 -2.72 -12.30
C THR A 726 -32.38 -2.92 -10.82
N HIS A 727 -31.41 -2.67 -9.95
CA HIS A 727 -31.62 -2.80 -8.50
C HIS A 727 -32.53 -1.71 -7.93
N LYS A 728 -32.33 -0.45 -8.36
CA LYS A 728 -33.11 0.74 -7.96
C LYS A 728 -33.64 1.48 -9.20
N PRO A 729 -34.79 1.05 -9.76
CA PRO A 729 -35.35 1.62 -11.00
C PRO A 729 -35.76 3.09 -10.91
N ASP A 730 -35.97 3.58 -9.68
CA ASP A 730 -36.31 4.96 -9.29
C ASP A 730 -35.11 5.92 -9.23
N SER A 731 -33.93 5.48 -9.68
CA SER A 731 -32.70 6.27 -9.62
C SER A 731 -32.39 6.98 -10.94
N LEU A 732 -31.79 8.16 -10.82
CA LEU A 732 -31.16 8.90 -11.91
C LEU A 732 -29.71 8.46 -12.04
N PHE A 733 -29.34 7.92 -13.21
CA PHE A 733 -27.98 7.52 -13.55
C PHE A 733 -27.36 8.58 -14.48
N MET A 734 -26.20 9.11 -14.13
CA MET A 734 -25.51 10.11 -14.94
C MET A 734 -24.02 9.79 -15.05
N GLU A 735 -23.48 9.90 -16.25
CA GLU A 735 -22.04 9.80 -16.51
C GLU A 735 -21.46 11.11 -17.01
N ALA A 736 -20.18 11.32 -16.72
CA ALA A 736 -19.41 12.44 -17.26
C ALA A 736 -17.92 12.08 -17.38
N ARG A 737 -17.16 12.91 -18.10
CA ARG A 737 -15.73 12.74 -18.34
C ARG A 737 -14.92 13.94 -17.88
N LYS A 738 -13.70 13.66 -17.41
CA LYS A 738 -12.66 14.68 -17.17
C LYS A 738 -11.82 14.83 -18.44
N PHE A 739 -11.82 15.98 -19.10
CA PHE A 739 -10.98 16.26 -20.28
C PHE A 739 -9.79 17.18 -19.98
#